data_AF-A0A9P3UBQ4-F1
#
_entry.id   AF-A0A9P3UBQ4-F1
#
_cell.length_a   1.000
_cell.length_b   1.000
_cell.length_c   1.000
_cell.angle_alpha   90.00
_cell.angle_beta   90.00
_cell.angle_gamma   90.00
#
_symmetry.space_group_name_H-M   'P 1'
#
loop_
_entity.id
_entity.type
_entity.pdbx_description
1 polymer ?
#
loop_
_entity_poly.entity_id
_entity_poly.type
_entity_poly.pdbx_seq_one_letter_code
_entity_poly.pdbx_strand_id
1 'polypeptide(L)'
;MPLTVPRFPARLPWVAVGMLLAVVSTMEAAADTGGRKAPHAQSSQSSQSSQSSPSSVGLPAAPTRAAAASAPRALYIVHLRSPPPVAAYHGGIPGFPATALLQPTQANTQSTPPSSSSSSSQFPGPIPASTTPHRSASRRRARINPRLPSVRAFQRLLQRQQRQVVADLRLRFKNILYSYTHVANGFAAELTARDAWRVRRHPAVGSVTRSGRFRLLTTASPAFLQLPPSLWAAAGGQSSAGEDVVVGIVDTGIWPEHSSFVDDGSYSPPPATWVGACESTDDFPETACSNKVVGARKFIEGMVKESRGKVDMQGEYLSPRDSQGHGTWCAGAAAGIAGVPLGDTGQTASGMAPRARIAMYKVFWRSGGQVWATEADINAAVNAAVADGVDVLSLSLGSFASSRTYFHDLVFLNALAAGVVTVFAAGNSGAPRGKPSTYRTLSNFSPWYITVGASTISRVSAIDGTATAFSTSQPPVTAMHHAASAARPATEGSAVMHTVTAVPPNGTTGVNGGVAGSLTGITTFEIPGSPAEAPVISPSSSCGPLVPLASPPSAPRPTNDILKPDIIAPGVELWAAFPPPDRATSTSSGYLALLSGTSMAAPHVAGIAALILQQRPGWSPAQVMSAMMTTAAVTSNRRLAIRNSDGGDANPWQMGAGHVNPEKIMDPGLTLDANASTYVNFLAGQSYSRAKRQFQGTVLRPIRAYNLNRPIISVSQIRRRVTVKRTVTNVADYASTYFVTVKVPRRVSVSVSPDAFSIEPGESVEITVRFTVRSTSRYFSYGSLTLFDGSGHVVRIVLAVQPWKTR
;
A
#
# COMPACT_ATOMS: atom_id res chain seq x y z
N MET A 1 61.44 4.17 -40.28
CA MET A 1 61.63 4.43 -41.73
C MET A 1 60.34 4.06 -42.47
N PRO A 2 60.00 4.73 -43.59
CA PRO A 2 58.93 5.73 -43.49
C PRO A 2 57.96 5.81 -44.72
N LEU A 3 57.16 6.89 -44.78
CA LEU A 3 56.44 7.45 -45.96
C LEU A 3 55.11 6.71 -46.33
N THR A 4 54.07 7.35 -46.92
CA THR A 4 53.83 8.78 -47.26
C THR A 4 52.33 9.13 -47.30
N VAL A 5 52.00 10.43 -47.39
CA VAL A 5 50.67 10.98 -47.75
C VAL A 5 50.81 12.01 -48.89
N PRO A 6 49.96 11.92 -49.94
CA PRO A 6 49.30 13.09 -50.56
C PRO A 6 47.78 12.85 -50.69
N ARG A 7 46.83 13.79 -50.46
CA ARG A 7 46.58 15.19 -50.91
C ARG A 7 45.69 15.32 -52.18
N PHE A 8 44.63 16.13 -52.04
CA PHE A 8 43.56 16.58 -52.97
C PHE A 8 44.07 17.26 -54.28
N PRO A 9 43.29 17.30 -55.40
CA PRO A 9 42.08 18.14 -55.65
C PRO A 9 40.87 17.35 -56.24
N ALA A 10 39.61 17.80 -56.47
CA ALA A 10 38.83 19.07 -56.43
C ALA A 10 38.37 19.66 -57.80
N ARG A 11 37.06 20.05 -57.90
CA ARG A 11 36.27 20.63 -59.05
C ARG A 11 35.74 19.59 -60.08
N LEU A 12 34.46 19.54 -60.52
CA LEU A 12 33.49 20.50 -61.16
C LEU A 12 33.83 20.81 -62.64
N PRO A 13 32.87 20.77 -63.62
CA PRO A 13 31.62 21.58 -63.63
C PRO A 13 30.34 20.88 -64.25
N TRP A 14 29.08 21.36 -64.11
CA TRP A 14 28.18 22.16 -65.04
C TRP A 14 27.94 21.58 -66.47
N VAL A 15 26.78 21.68 -67.18
CA VAL A 15 25.34 22.05 -66.92
C VAL A 15 24.47 21.54 -68.13
N ALA A 16 23.15 21.28 -68.08
CA ALA A 16 22.09 22.21 -68.55
C ALA A 16 20.64 21.60 -68.59
N VAL A 17 19.63 22.46 -68.34
CA VAL A 17 18.28 22.65 -68.97
C VAL A 17 17.47 21.43 -69.51
N GLY A 18 16.15 21.29 -69.32
CA GLY A 18 15.13 22.10 -68.58
C GLY A 18 13.69 21.95 -69.15
N MET A 19 12.66 22.35 -68.38
CA MET A 19 11.19 22.53 -68.69
C MET A 19 10.39 22.28 -67.37
N LEU A 20 9.23 22.90 -67.05
CA LEU A 20 8.49 24.06 -67.60
C LEU A 20 7.70 24.79 -66.45
N LEU A 21 7.10 25.95 -66.74
CA LEU A 21 6.24 26.83 -65.90
C LEU A 21 4.85 26.20 -65.59
N ALA A 22 3.92 26.75 -64.78
CA ALA A 22 3.63 28.10 -64.23
C ALA A 22 2.77 27.94 -62.92
N VAL A 23 2.15 28.88 -62.17
CA VAL A 23 2.08 30.35 -61.89
C VAL A 23 1.26 30.42 -60.56
N VAL A 24 1.46 31.23 -59.48
CA VAL A 24 1.82 32.64 -59.17
C VAL A 24 0.60 33.53 -58.80
N SER A 25 0.78 34.36 -57.75
CA SER A 25 -0.18 35.29 -57.10
C SER A 25 -1.25 34.63 -56.19
N THR A 26 -1.84 35.24 -55.15
CA THR A 26 -1.76 36.64 -54.61
C THR A 26 -1.96 36.68 -53.07
N MET A 27 -1.99 37.87 -52.45
CA MET A 27 -2.40 38.14 -51.03
C MET A 27 -3.90 38.60 -51.00
N GLU A 28 -4.57 39.11 -49.94
CA GLU A 28 -4.20 39.98 -48.81
C GLU A 28 -5.29 39.97 -47.70
N ALA A 29 -5.29 40.89 -46.72
CA ALA A 29 -6.19 40.86 -45.54
C ALA A 29 -6.72 42.25 -45.08
N ALA A 30 -8.04 42.36 -44.91
CA ALA A 30 -8.80 43.42 -44.20
C ALA A 30 -10.31 43.05 -44.20
N ALA A 31 -11.26 43.75 -43.55
CA ALA A 31 -11.37 44.23 -42.17
C ALA A 31 -12.80 44.79 -41.92
N ASP A 32 -13.43 44.45 -40.77
CA ASP A 32 -14.54 45.16 -40.10
C ASP A 32 -15.95 45.27 -40.78
N THR A 33 -16.93 45.75 -40.00
CA THR A 33 -18.38 45.96 -40.25
C THR A 33 -19.29 44.70 -40.23
N GLY A 34 -20.58 44.77 -39.85
CA GLY A 34 -21.36 45.98 -39.48
C GLY A 34 -22.80 45.84 -38.94
N GLY A 35 -23.25 44.69 -38.39
CA GLY A 35 -24.43 44.59 -37.50
C GLY A 35 -25.88 44.64 -38.09
N ARG A 36 -26.86 44.22 -37.25
CA ARG A 36 -28.35 44.21 -37.45
C ARG A 36 -28.86 43.31 -38.60
N LYS A 37 -29.95 42.55 -38.51
CA LYS A 37 -31.18 42.54 -37.66
C LYS A 37 -31.75 41.10 -37.55
N ALA A 38 -32.68 40.84 -36.63
CA ALA A 38 -33.48 39.59 -36.57
C ALA A 38 -34.74 39.66 -37.48
N PRO A 39 -35.46 38.55 -37.71
CA PRO A 39 -36.65 38.30 -36.87
C PRO A 39 -36.94 36.81 -36.51
N HIS A 40 -37.98 36.63 -35.67
CA HIS A 40 -38.73 35.43 -35.22
C HIS A 40 -38.18 34.00 -35.48
N ALA A 41 -37.95 33.10 -34.51
CA ALA A 41 -38.61 32.73 -33.23
C ALA A 41 -39.69 31.62 -33.34
N GLN A 42 -39.38 30.44 -32.80
CA GLN A 42 -40.34 29.54 -32.14
C GLN A 42 -39.64 28.66 -31.08
N SER A 43 -40.43 27.99 -30.24
CA SER A 43 -40.05 27.55 -28.89
C SER A 43 -39.41 26.16 -28.77
N SER A 44 -38.44 26.02 -27.86
CA SER A 44 -38.36 24.89 -26.92
C SER A 44 -37.50 25.24 -25.69
N GLN A 45 -37.72 24.54 -24.57
CA GLN A 45 -37.13 24.87 -23.26
C GLN A 45 -35.71 24.28 -23.12
N SER A 46 -34.77 25.04 -22.55
CA SER A 46 -33.44 24.54 -22.19
C SER A 46 -33.17 24.65 -20.69
N SER A 47 -33.20 23.51 -19.99
CA SER A 47 -32.77 23.42 -18.59
C SER A 47 -31.25 23.43 -18.51
N GLN A 48 -30.65 24.58 -18.17
CA GLN A 48 -29.19 24.72 -18.09
C GLN A 48 -28.59 23.84 -16.98
N SER A 49 -27.84 22.80 -17.36
CA SER A 49 -27.03 22.00 -16.45
C SER A 49 -25.71 22.74 -16.13
N SER A 50 -25.72 23.53 -15.05
CA SER A 50 -24.58 24.35 -14.64
C SER A 50 -23.35 23.50 -14.30
N GLN A 51 -22.36 23.47 -15.20
CA GLN A 51 -21.09 22.76 -14.99
C GLN A 51 -20.22 23.45 -13.92
N SER A 52 -20.42 23.09 -12.65
CA SER A 52 -19.56 23.57 -11.56
C SER A 52 -18.17 22.92 -11.61
N SER A 53 -17.14 23.70 -11.96
CA SER A 53 -15.74 23.23 -11.97
C SER A 53 -15.26 22.87 -10.55
N PRO A 54 -14.36 21.88 -10.39
CA PRO A 54 -13.87 21.46 -9.08
C PRO A 54 -12.95 22.52 -8.45
N SER A 55 -13.52 23.40 -7.62
CA SER A 55 -12.79 24.46 -6.90
C SER A 55 -11.65 23.88 -6.04
N SER A 56 -10.47 24.52 -6.10
CA SER A 56 -9.26 24.08 -5.41
C SER A 56 -9.43 23.99 -3.89
N VAL A 57 -9.12 22.84 -3.29
CA VAL A 57 -9.29 22.57 -1.84
C VAL A 57 -8.16 23.21 -1.02
N GLY A 58 -8.16 24.54 -0.97
CA GLY A 58 -7.47 25.34 0.04
C GLY A 58 -8.30 25.48 1.32
N LEU A 59 -7.64 25.71 2.45
CA LEU A 59 -8.35 26.07 3.69
C LEU A 59 -8.93 27.49 3.55
N PRO A 60 -10.23 27.72 3.85
CA PRO A 60 -10.82 29.05 3.73
C PRO A 60 -10.23 30.05 4.74
N ALA A 61 -10.29 31.33 4.38
CA ALA A 61 -10.07 32.44 5.29
C ALA A 61 -11.14 32.47 6.41
N ALA A 62 -10.97 33.36 7.40
CA ALA A 62 -12.00 33.53 8.43
C ALA A 62 -13.31 34.05 7.78
N PRO A 63 -14.45 33.34 7.92
CA PRO A 63 -15.68 33.73 7.25
C PRO A 63 -16.29 34.99 7.88
N THR A 64 -16.90 35.84 7.05
CA THR A 64 -17.64 37.02 7.51
C THR A 64 -18.88 36.62 8.32
N ARG A 65 -19.36 37.52 9.20
CA ARG A 65 -20.43 37.24 10.16
C ARG A 65 -21.74 36.77 9.49
N ALA A 66 -22.05 37.26 8.29
CA ALA A 66 -23.22 36.86 7.51
C ALA A 66 -23.08 35.46 6.86
N ALA A 67 -21.93 35.16 6.26
CA ALA A 67 -21.68 33.88 5.56
C ALA A 67 -21.59 32.66 6.51
N ALA A 68 -21.53 32.89 7.83
CA ALA A 68 -21.33 31.84 8.82
C ALA A 68 -22.62 31.17 9.34
N ALA A 69 -23.81 31.69 9.01
CA ALA A 69 -25.08 31.15 9.49
C ALA A 69 -25.64 30.01 8.61
N SER A 70 -25.42 30.09 7.29
CA SER A 70 -25.91 29.13 6.29
C SER A 70 -24.84 28.15 5.78
N ALA A 71 -23.60 28.25 6.28
CA ALA A 71 -22.48 27.45 5.80
C ALA A 71 -22.71 25.94 6.02
N PRO A 72 -22.57 25.09 4.97
CA PRO A 72 -22.80 23.66 5.08
C PRO A 72 -21.82 23.02 6.08
N ARG A 73 -22.31 22.06 6.86
CA ARG A 73 -21.45 21.23 7.72
C ARG A 73 -20.65 20.25 6.86
N ALA A 74 -19.47 19.88 7.33
CA ALA A 74 -18.62 18.87 6.73
C ALA A 74 -17.93 18.01 7.81
N LEU A 75 -17.42 16.86 7.41
CA LEU A 75 -16.72 15.94 8.28
C LEU A 75 -15.24 16.36 8.45
N TYR A 76 -14.81 16.53 9.69
CA TYR A 76 -13.44 16.86 10.06
C TYR A 76 -12.90 15.88 11.09
N ILE A 77 -11.61 15.58 10.99
CA ILE A 77 -10.82 14.87 12.00
C ILE A 77 -10.04 15.93 12.79
N VAL A 78 -10.11 15.83 14.11
CA VAL A 78 -9.50 16.76 15.08
C VAL A 78 -8.48 15.97 15.89
N HIS A 79 -7.19 16.32 15.79
CA HIS A 79 -6.14 15.73 16.61
C HIS A 79 -5.75 16.69 17.74
N LEU A 80 -5.62 16.16 18.96
CA LEU A 80 -5.09 16.89 20.12
C LEU A 80 -3.56 16.87 20.12
N ARG A 81 -2.93 17.82 20.82
CA ARG A 81 -1.47 17.98 20.88
C ARG A 81 -0.78 16.98 21.81
N SER A 82 -1.41 16.73 22.95
CA SER A 82 -0.83 16.02 24.07
C SER A 82 -1.92 15.45 24.99
N PRO A 83 -1.63 14.36 25.72
CA PRO A 83 -0.49 13.48 25.50
C PRO A 83 -0.68 12.68 24.18
N PRO A 84 0.36 11.99 23.68
CA PRO A 84 0.23 11.12 22.52
C PRO A 84 -0.83 10.01 22.73
N PRO A 85 -1.31 9.36 21.65
CA PRO A 85 -2.16 8.17 21.76
C PRO A 85 -1.45 7.01 22.46
N VAL A 86 -2.24 5.99 22.86
CA VAL A 86 -1.73 4.79 23.57
C VAL A 86 -0.52 4.15 22.87
N ALA A 87 -0.51 4.10 21.53
CA ALA A 87 0.57 3.50 20.75
C ALA A 87 1.89 4.30 20.74
N ALA A 88 1.87 5.58 21.10
CA ALA A 88 3.04 6.46 21.07
C ALA A 88 3.35 7.07 22.45
N TYR A 89 2.79 6.50 23.53
CA TYR A 89 3.01 6.96 24.89
C TYR A 89 4.04 6.11 25.63
N HIS A 90 5.26 6.64 25.70
CA HIS A 90 6.42 5.98 26.33
C HIS A 90 6.63 6.42 27.79
N GLY A 91 5.56 6.84 28.49
CA GLY A 91 5.62 7.36 29.86
C GLY A 91 5.79 8.89 29.92
N GLY A 92 6.06 9.41 31.13
CA GLY A 92 6.34 10.83 31.37
C GLY A 92 5.21 11.64 32.02
N ILE A 93 4.05 11.04 32.29
CA ILE A 93 3.00 11.63 33.14
C ILE A 93 2.99 10.90 34.49
N PRO A 94 3.08 11.61 35.63
CA PRO A 94 2.91 11.02 36.96
C PRO A 94 1.63 10.18 37.06
N GLY A 95 1.74 8.97 37.60
CA GLY A 95 0.61 8.03 37.74
C GLY A 95 0.24 7.22 36.48
N PHE A 96 0.87 7.46 35.32
CA PHE A 96 0.61 6.71 34.09
C PHE A 96 1.91 6.12 33.50
N PRO A 97 2.25 4.84 33.77
CA PRO A 97 3.42 4.20 33.18
C PRO A 97 3.28 4.05 31.65
N ALA A 98 4.40 3.84 30.95
CA ALA A 98 4.44 3.63 29.50
C ALA A 98 3.47 2.52 29.06
N THR A 99 2.69 2.77 28.01
CA THR A 99 1.56 1.89 27.64
C THR A 99 1.97 0.67 26.84
N ALA A 100 3.05 0.77 26.04
CA ALA A 100 3.94 -0.34 25.69
C ALA A 100 5.19 0.18 24.98
N LEU A 101 6.36 -0.06 25.56
CA LEU A 101 7.62 -0.45 24.89
C LEU A 101 8.55 -0.98 25.99
N LEU A 102 8.37 -2.24 26.41
CA LEU A 102 9.42 -2.91 27.17
C LEU A 102 10.55 -3.24 26.19
N GLN A 103 11.60 -2.42 26.20
CA GLN A 103 12.91 -2.87 25.76
C GLN A 103 13.37 -4.02 26.67
N PRO A 104 14.20 -4.96 26.19
CA PRO A 104 14.75 -6.00 27.04
C PRO A 104 15.51 -5.35 28.19
N THR A 105 15.06 -5.60 29.42
CA THR A 105 15.83 -5.25 30.62
C THR A 105 17.16 -5.99 30.54
N GLN A 106 18.28 -5.26 30.50
CA GLN A 106 19.52 -5.86 30.99
C GLN A 106 19.23 -6.34 32.42
N ALA A 107 19.56 -7.59 32.71
CA ALA A 107 19.40 -8.13 34.05
C ALA A 107 20.26 -7.29 34.98
N ASN A 108 19.62 -6.55 35.89
CA ASN A 108 20.31 -5.67 36.82
C ASN A 108 20.97 -6.54 37.89
N THR A 109 22.16 -7.07 37.59
CA THR A 109 23.00 -7.81 38.52
C THR A 109 23.33 -6.90 39.69
N GLN A 110 22.66 -7.12 40.82
CA GLN A 110 22.96 -6.41 42.06
C GLN A 110 24.41 -6.74 42.46
N SER A 111 25.29 -5.77 42.28
CA SER A 111 26.66 -5.80 42.78
C SER A 111 26.65 -5.64 44.30
N THR A 112 26.42 -6.73 45.01
CA THR A 112 26.80 -6.84 46.42
C THR A 112 28.30 -6.57 46.56
N PRO A 113 28.75 -5.68 47.46
CA PRO A 113 30.17 -5.46 47.69
C PRO A 113 30.85 -6.75 48.18
N PRO A 114 32.08 -7.08 47.73
CA PRO A 114 32.78 -8.26 48.20
C PRO A 114 33.30 -8.06 49.62
N SER A 115 32.87 -8.93 50.54
CA SER A 115 33.51 -9.12 51.85
C SER A 115 34.83 -9.89 51.72
N SER A 116 35.83 -9.56 52.53
CA SER A 116 37.22 -10.02 52.38
C SER A 116 37.55 -11.35 53.08
N SER A 117 38.17 -12.30 52.35
CA SER A 117 39.04 -13.35 52.93
C SER A 117 39.96 -14.05 51.90
N SER A 118 41.26 -13.72 51.97
CA SER A 118 42.47 -14.58 51.79
C SER A 118 42.50 -15.90 50.97
N SER A 119 43.57 -16.04 50.15
CA SER A 119 44.32 -17.28 49.75
C SER A 119 43.62 -18.38 48.90
N SER A 120 44.28 -19.13 48.01
CA SER A 120 45.68 -19.12 47.49
C SER A 120 45.85 -19.84 46.14
N SER A 121 46.74 -19.32 45.28
CA SER A 121 47.54 -19.98 44.20
C SER A 121 47.13 -21.33 43.55
N GLN A 122 46.97 -21.35 42.22
CA GLN A 122 47.90 -21.98 41.25
C GLN A 122 47.51 -21.71 39.76
N PHE A 123 48.32 -22.19 38.81
CA PHE A 123 48.31 -21.87 37.36
C PHE A 123 47.57 -22.96 36.50
N PRO A 124 47.45 -22.87 35.14
CA PRO A 124 46.19 -23.22 34.46
C PRO A 124 46.16 -24.60 33.77
N GLY A 125 44.93 -25.07 33.48
CA GLY A 125 44.62 -26.20 32.60
C GLY A 125 43.61 -25.82 31.49
N PRO A 126 43.46 -26.66 30.44
CA PRO A 126 42.73 -26.30 29.21
C PRO A 126 41.20 -26.36 29.30
N ILE A 127 40.55 -25.67 28.35
CA ILE A 127 39.11 -25.44 28.26
C ILE A 127 38.32 -26.74 27.95
N PRO A 128 37.32 -27.12 28.76
CA PRO A 128 36.26 -28.04 28.35
C PRO A 128 35.23 -27.29 27.49
N ALA A 129 34.87 -27.84 26.32
CA ALA A 129 33.86 -27.24 25.46
C ALA A 129 32.46 -27.35 26.08
N SER A 130 31.94 -26.25 26.63
CA SER A 130 30.58 -26.20 27.19
C SER A 130 29.53 -26.11 26.08
N THR A 131 28.96 -27.26 25.70
CA THR A 131 27.80 -27.38 24.80
C THR A 131 26.50 -26.96 25.49
N THR A 132 26.46 -25.71 25.96
CA THR A 132 25.22 -25.10 26.46
C THR A 132 24.40 -24.58 25.27
N PRO A 133 23.18 -25.08 25.01
CA PRO A 133 22.32 -24.49 23.98
C PRO A 133 21.90 -23.10 24.43
N HIS A 134 22.45 -22.06 23.80
CA HIS A 134 22.07 -20.67 24.04
C HIS A 134 20.61 -20.46 23.62
N ARG A 135 19.69 -20.66 24.57
CA ARG A 135 18.25 -20.43 24.41
C ARG A 135 18.01 -18.93 24.23
N SER A 136 18.10 -18.48 22.98
CA SER A 136 17.96 -17.08 22.56
C SER A 136 16.79 -16.41 23.30
N ALA A 137 17.11 -15.37 24.07
CA ALA A 137 16.14 -14.67 24.90
C ALA A 137 15.18 -13.89 23.99
N SER A 138 14.07 -14.54 23.62
CA SER A 138 13.09 -14.06 22.65
C SER A 138 12.66 -12.62 22.96
N ARG A 139 13.23 -11.67 22.19
CA ARG A 139 12.83 -10.25 22.20
C ARG A 139 11.42 -10.15 21.65
N ARG A 140 10.39 -10.39 22.47
CA ARG A 140 8.98 -10.32 22.05
C ARG A 140 8.72 -8.96 21.40
N ARG A 141 8.09 -8.94 20.22
CA ARG A 141 7.70 -7.72 19.50
C ARG A 141 6.88 -6.86 20.44
N ALA A 142 7.30 -5.61 20.61
CA ALA A 142 6.62 -4.71 21.52
C ALA A 142 5.23 -4.35 20.98
N ARG A 143 4.21 -5.06 21.48
CA ARG A 143 2.79 -4.85 21.19
C ARG A 143 2.11 -4.14 22.36
N ILE A 144 1.08 -3.35 22.09
CA ILE A 144 0.19 -2.83 23.15
C ILE A 144 -0.62 -3.98 23.74
N ASN A 145 -0.77 -4.02 25.07
CA ASN A 145 -1.77 -4.89 25.72
C ASN A 145 -2.97 -4.05 26.20
N PRO A 146 -4.11 -4.06 25.48
CA PRO A 146 -5.30 -3.26 25.78
C PRO A 146 -6.06 -3.72 27.04
N ARG A 147 -5.73 -4.90 27.60
CA ARG A 147 -6.30 -5.39 28.86
C ARG A 147 -5.61 -4.79 30.09
N LEU A 148 -4.41 -4.20 29.97
CA LEU A 148 -3.67 -3.66 31.11
C LEU A 148 -4.42 -2.50 31.81
N PRO A 149 -4.50 -2.50 33.16
CA PRO A 149 -5.14 -1.41 33.91
C PRO A 149 -4.56 -0.02 33.62
N SER A 150 -3.24 0.07 33.41
CA SER A 150 -2.54 1.30 33.04
C SER A 150 -2.97 1.84 31.66
N VAL A 151 -3.07 0.96 30.67
CA VAL A 151 -3.54 1.30 29.31
C VAL A 151 -4.99 1.79 29.36
N ARG A 152 -5.86 1.08 30.07
CA ARG A 152 -7.27 1.48 30.28
C ARG A 152 -7.40 2.79 31.07
N ALA A 153 -6.52 3.04 32.05
CA ALA A 153 -6.49 4.31 32.78
C ALA A 153 -6.04 5.48 31.89
N PHE A 154 -5.01 5.29 31.07
CA PHE A 154 -4.52 6.28 30.12
C PHE A 154 -5.56 6.58 29.03
N GLN A 155 -6.23 5.56 28.48
CA GLN A 155 -7.35 5.72 27.56
C GLN A 155 -8.46 6.62 28.16
N ARG A 156 -8.83 6.41 29.43
CA ARG A 156 -9.79 7.26 30.15
C ARG A 156 -9.29 8.71 30.33
N LEU A 157 -7.98 8.94 30.46
CA LEU A 157 -7.39 10.29 30.47
C LEU A 157 -7.59 11.00 29.11
N LEU A 158 -7.26 10.34 28.00
CA LEU A 158 -7.47 10.86 26.64
C LEU A 158 -8.96 11.24 26.43
N GLN A 159 -9.88 10.34 26.78
CA GLN A 159 -11.32 10.56 26.65
C GLN A 159 -11.85 11.70 27.55
N ARG A 160 -11.25 11.96 28.72
CA ARG A 160 -11.60 13.14 29.54
C ARG A 160 -11.17 14.43 28.84
N GLN A 161 -9.95 14.50 28.32
CA GLN A 161 -9.45 15.68 27.61
C GLN A 161 -10.22 15.96 26.31
N GLN A 162 -10.59 14.92 25.56
CA GLN A 162 -11.44 15.08 24.37
C GLN A 162 -12.82 15.66 24.73
N ARG A 163 -13.45 15.15 25.79
CA ARG A 163 -14.71 15.71 26.31
C ARG A 163 -14.57 17.15 26.81
N GLN A 164 -13.45 17.49 27.45
CA GLN A 164 -13.16 18.87 27.85
C GLN A 164 -13.10 19.81 26.63
N VAL A 165 -12.32 19.48 25.60
CA VAL A 165 -12.21 20.30 24.38
C VAL A 165 -13.56 20.44 23.65
N VAL A 166 -14.41 19.40 23.67
CA VAL A 166 -15.78 19.45 23.13
C VAL A 166 -16.67 20.40 23.95
N ALA A 167 -16.56 20.39 25.27
CA ALA A 167 -17.29 21.28 26.18
C ALA A 167 -16.82 22.75 26.09
N ASP A 168 -15.50 23.00 26.14
CA ASP A 168 -14.87 24.33 26.03
C ASP A 168 -15.35 25.09 24.79
N LEU A 169 -15.45 24.38 23.67
CA LEU A 169 -15.87 24.92 22.37
C LEU A 169 -17.40 24.95 22.18
N ARG A 170 -18.16 24.44 23.16
CA ARG A 170 -19.62 24.25 23.16
C ARG A 170 -20.11 23.48 21.94
N LEU A 171 -19.38 22.42 21.56
CA LEU A 171 -19.78 21.51 20.49
C LEU A 171 -20.85 20.54 21.01
N ARG A 172 -21.87 20.26 20.18
CA ARG A 172 -22.93 19.30 20.52
C ARG A 172 -22.37 17.88 20.40
N PHE A 173 -22.50 17.05 21.43
CA PHE A 173 -21.98 15.67 21.42
C PHE A 173 -22.52 14.82 20.25
N LYS A 174 -23.77 15.02 19.81
CA LYS A 174 -24.35 14.37 18.61
C LYS A 174 -23.75 14.76 17.25
N ASN A 175 -22.76 15.67 17.27
CA ASN A 175 -21.94 16.03 16.11
C ASN A 175 -20.55 15.39 16.17
N ILE A 176 -20.19 14.72 17.28
CA ILE A 176 -19.02 13.85 17.36
C ILE A 176 -19.44 12.47 16.82
N LEU A 177 -18.56 11.87 16.06
CA LEU A 177 -18.71 10.50 15.55
C LEU A 177 -17.80 9.60 16.40
N TYR A 178 -16.61 9.31 15.87
CA TYR A 178 -15.61 8.48 16.52
C TYR A 178 -14.71 9.25 17.50
N SER A 179 -14.39 8.59 18.62
CA SER A 179 -13.35 8.99 19.58
C SER A 179 -12.11 8.10 19.38
N TYR A 180 -11.00 8.68 18.95
CA TYR A 180 -9.74 7.96 18.75
C TYR A 180 -8.89 7.99 20.02
N THR A 181 -8.26 6.88 20.37
CA THR A 181 -7.38 6.79 21.55
C THR A 181 -6.11 5.97 21.31
N HIS A 182 -6.18 4.90 20.51
CA HIS A 182 -5.09 3.93 20.37
C HIS A 182 -4.05 4.39 19.36
N VAL A 183 -4.49 4.90 18.21
CA VAL A 183 -3.66 5.33 17.06
C VAL A 183 -3.72 6.83 16.78
N ALA A 184 -4.59 7.56 17.47
CA ALA A 184 -4.63 9.02 17.48
C ALA A 184 -5.28 9.47 18.80
N ASN A 185 -4.86 10.61 19.36
CA ASN A 185 -5.61 11.28 20.41
C ASN A 185 -6.45 12.37 19.74
N GLY A 186 -7.78 12.21 19.71
CA GLY A 186 -8.64 13.08 18.91
C GLY A 186 -10.02 12.48 18.64
N PHE A 187 -10.78 13.13 17.77
CA PHE A 187 -12.12 12.70 17.39
C PHE A 187 -12.48 13.11 15.95
N ALA A 188 -13.45 12.42 15.34
CA ALA A 188 -14.12 12.87 14.12
C ALA A 188 -15.40 13.63 14.48
N ALA A 189 -15.69 14.71 13.76
CA ALA A 189 -16.86 15.55 14.02
C ALA A 189 -17.44 16.22 12.76
N GLU A 190 -18.75 16.40 12.77
CA GLU A 190 -19.53 17.14 11.78
C GLU A 190 -19.58 18.64 12.14
N LEU A 191 -18.70 19.44 11.54
CA LEU A 191 -18.45 20.84 11.91
C LEU A 191 -18.85 21.81 10.79
N THR A 192 -19.31 23.01 11.13
CA THR A 192 -19.31 24.14 10.17
C THR A 192 -17.88 24.63 9.94
N ALA A 193 -17.64 25.40 8.87
CA ALA A 193 -16.36 26.08 8.68
C ALA A 193 -15.97 27.00 9.86
N ARG A 194 -16.96 27.64 10.50
CA ARG A 194 -16.74 28.46 11.71
C ARG A 194 -16.37 27.59 12.92
N ASP A 195 -17.03 26.46 13.12
CA ASP A 195 -16.70 25.51 14.19
C ASP A 195 -15.28 24.96 14.00
N ALA A 196 -14.95 24.46 12.80
CA ALA A 196 -13.61 23.95 12.49
C ALA A 196 -12.51 25.01 12.68
N TRP A 197 -12.78 26.28 12.37
CA TRP A 197 -11.85 27.39 12.63
C TRP A 197 -11.68 27.70 14.13
N ARG A 198 -12.77 27.62 14.92
CA ARG A 198 -12.72 27.74 16.40
C ARG A 198 -11.90 26.60 17.00
N VAL A 199 -12.21 25.35 16.64
CA VAL A 199 -11.48 24.14 17.06
C VAL A 199 -9.99 24.27 16.76
N ARG A 200 -9.62 24.70 15.54
CA ARG A 200 -8.22 24.90 15.13
C ARG A 200 -7.45 25.95 15.95
N ARG A 201 -8.15 26.87 16.64
CA ARG A 201 -7.53 27.86 17.54
C ARG A 201 -7.49 27.43 19.01
N HIS A 202 -8.12 26.30 19.37
CA HIS A 202 -8.09 25.80 20.74
C HIS A 202 -6.66 25.37 21.14
N PRO A 203 -6.13 25.75 22.33
CA PRO A 203 -4.74 25.48 22.69
C PRO A 203 -4.40 23.98 22.64
N ALA A 204 -5.31 23.12 23.12
CA ALA A 204 -5.11 21.67 23.13
C ALA A 204 -5.19 20.98 21.75
N VAL A 205 -5.66 21.66 20.70
CA VAL A 205 -5.84 21.07 19.36
C VAL A 205 -4.57 21.23 18.52
N GLY A 206 -3.99 20.12 18.07
CA GLY A 206 -2.78 20.08 17.24
C GLY A 206 -3.06 20.34 15.77
N SER A 207 -4.08 19.69 15.23
CA SER A 207 -4.51 19.84 13.84
C SER A 207 -6.01 19.59 13.66
N VAL A 208 -6.57 20.17 12.60
CA VAL A 208 -7.94 19.93 12.14
C VAL A 208 -7.86 19.74 10.63
N THR A 209 -8.32 18.60 10.13
CA THR A 209 -8.26 18.21 8.71
C THR A 209 -9.64 17.75 8.24
N ARG A 210 -10.10 18.24 7.08
CA ARG A 210 -11.33 17.71 6.47
C ARG A 210 -11.10 16.26 6.07
N SER A 211 -12.03 15.37 6.40
CA SER A 211 -11.94 13.95 6.03
C SER A 211 -11.88 13.79 4.51
N GLY A 212 -10.94 12.98 4.03
CA GLY A 212 -10.93 12.51 2.64
C GLY A 212 -11.96 11.42 2.36
N ARG A 213 -12.21 11.17 1.07
CA ARG A 213 -12.84 9.93 0.59
C ARG A 213 -11.77 8.98 0.04
N PHE A 214 -12.03 7.69 0.15
CA PHE A 214 -11.22 6.60 -0.39
C PHE A 214 -12.05 5.74 -1.35
N ARG A 215 -11.37 4.96 -2.19
CA ARG A 215 -11.92 3.99 -3.14
C ARG A 215 -11.13 2.67 -3.07
N LEU A 216 -11.78 1.57 -3.46
CA LEU A 216 -11.14 0.29 -3.73
C LEU A 216 -10.19 0.39 -4.93
N LEU A 217 -9.21 -0.53 -5.03
CA LEU A 217 -8.15 -0.51 -6.05
C LEU A 217 -8.15 -1.79 -6.91
N THR A 218 -9.28 -2.06 -7.57
CA THR A 218 -9.53 -3.21 -8.47
C THR A 218 -9.50 -2.85 -9.96
N THR A 219 -9.40 -3.90 -10.79
CA THR A 219 -9.65 -3.97 -12.23
C THR A 219 -10.26 -5.37 -12.53
N ALA A 220 -11.09 -5.50 -13.56
CA ALA A 220 -11.72 -6.78 -13.91
C ALA A 220 -10.86 -7.59 -14.90
N SER A 221 -10.58 -8.87 -14.63
CA SER A 221 -9.81 -9.79 -15.51
C SER A 221 -9.92 -11.28 -15.08
N PRO A 222 -9.66 -12.28 -15.95
CA PRO A 222 -9.82 -13.71 -15.62
C PRO A 222 -8.59 -14.69 -15.72
N ALA A 223 -7.96 -15.17 -14.62
CA ALA A 223 -7.09 -16.40 -14.58
C ALA A 223 -6.58 -16.87 -13.16
N PHE A 224 -5.72 -17.92 -13.06
CA PHE A 224 -5.33 -18.60 -11.80
C PHE A 224 -3.82 -18.67 -11.43
N LEU A 225 -3.57 -18.67 -10.10
CA LEU A 225 -2.30 -18.76 -9.38
C LEU A 225 -1.71 -20.17 -9.23
N GLN A 226 -0.45 -20.21 -8.77
CA GLN A 226 0.23 -21.31 -8.09
C GLN A 226 1.22 -20.69 -7.08
N LEU A 227 1.47 -21.37 -5.96
CA LEU A 227 2.35 -20.90 -4.88
C LEU A 227 3.49 -21.90 -4.61
N PRO A 228 4.70 -21.44 -4.27
CA PRO A 228 5.83 -22.32 -3.98
C PRO A 228 5.69 -22.99 -2.59
N PRO A 229 5.74 -24.33 -2.48
CA PRO A 229 5.59 -25.03 -1.19
C PRO A 229 6.66 -24.71 -0.14
N SER A 230 7.82 -24.21 -0.56
CA SER A 230 8.98 -23.90 0.30
C SER A 230 8.67 -22.87 1.41
N LEU A 231 7.79 -21.90 1.13
CA LEU A 231 7.38 -20.89 2.11
C LEU A 231 6.61 -21.50 3.28
N TRP A 232 5.73 -22.46 2.97
CA TRP A 232 4.94 -23.16 3.96
C TRP A 232 5.77 -24.18 4.74
N ALA A 233 6.73 -24.85 4.10
CA ALA A 233 7.65 -25.77 4.77
C ALA A 233 8.39 -25.09 5.94
N ALA A 234 8.92 -23.88 5.73
CA ALA A 234 9.56 -23.10 6.79
C ALA A 234 8.60 -22.71 7.94
N ALA A 235 7.29 -22.61 7.66
CA ALA A 235 6.25 -22.31 8.64
C ALA A 235 5.66 -23.57 9.34
N GLY A 236 6.31 -24.73 9.20
CA GLY A 236 5.87 -26.02 9.76
C GLY A 236 4.96 -26.85 8.84
N GLY A 237 4.78 -26.43 7.59
CA GLY A 237 3.86 -27.02 6.63
C GLY A 237 2.65 -26.12 6.34
N GLN A 238 1.92 -26.41 5.25
CA GLN A 238 0.75 -25.62 4.87
C GLN A 238 -0.38 -25.72 5.92
N SER A 239 -0.44 -26.83 6.65
CA SER A 239 -1.37 -27.09 7.76
C SER A 239 -1.10 -26.27 9.03
N SER A 240 0.05 -25.60 9.16
CA SER A 240 0.39 -24.69 10.28
C SER A 240 0.71 -23.26 9.83
N ALA A 241 0.75 -22.99 8.53
CA ALA A 241 1.23 -21.74 7.96
C ALA A 241 0.34 -20.52 8.31
N GLY A 242 0.81 -19.70 9.25
CA GLY A 242 0.14 -18.48 9.74
C GLY A 242 -0.48 -18.61 11.12
N GLU A 243 -0.38 -19.76 11.78
CA GLU A 243 -1.04 -20.04 13.07
C GLU A 243 -0.72 -18.98 14.14
N ASP A 244 -1.71 -18.71 14.99
CA ASP A 244 -1.70 -17.68 16.05
C ASP A 244 -1.44 -16.22 15.59
N VAL A 245 -1.38 -15.92 14.29
CA VAL A 245 -1.25 -14.54 13.77
C VAL A 245 -2.60 -14.01 13.28
N VAL A 246 -2.99 -12.81 13.72
CA VAL A 246 -4.25 -12.16 13.33
C VAL A 246 -4.03 -11.15 12.19
N VAL A 247 -4.64 -11.41 11.03
CA VAL A 247 -4.66 -10.51 9.87
C VAL A 247 -5.97 -9.73 9.85
N GLY A 248 -5.88 -8.41 10.02
CA GLY A 248 -6.99 -7.48 9.91
C GLY A 248 -7.18 -7.01 8.47
N ILE A 249 -8.38 -7.17 7.93
CA ILE A 249 -8.76 -6.72 6.58
C ILE A 249 -9.67 -5.49 6.71
N VAL A 250 -9.31 -4.38 6.09
CA VAL A 250 -10.05 -3.10 6.19
C VAL A 250 -10.69 -2.77 4.84
N ASP A 251 -11.94 -3.21 4.63
CA ASP A 251 -12.50 -3.36 3.28
C ASP A 251 -14.06 -3.32 3.22
N THR A 252 -14.72 -4.05 2.31
CA THR A 252 -16.19 -4.09 2.09
C THR A 252 -16.96 -5.05 3.01
N GLY A 253 -16.28 -5.80 3.88
CA GLY A 253 -16.88 -6.84 4.72
C GLY A 253 -16.40 -8.24 4.36
N ILE A 254 -16.98 -9.27 4.97
CA ILE A 254 -16.69 -10.69 4.70
C ILE A 254 -17.98 -11.47 4.41
N TRP A 255 -17.89 -12.52 3.58
CA TRP A 255 -18.89 -13.60 3.50
C TRP A 255 -18.36 -14.82 4.28
N PRO A 256 -18.65 -14.94 5.60
CA PRO A 256 -17.97 -15.91 6.46
C PRO A 256 -18.38 -17.36 6.19
N GLU A 257 -19.53 -17.60 5.56
CA GLU A 257 -19.99 -18.94 5.16
C GLU A 257 -19.21 -19.49 3.95
N HIS A 258 -18.30 -18.71 3.35
CA HIS A 258 -17.51 -19.17 2.22
C HIS A 258 -16.53 -20.28 2.65
N SER A 259 -16.39 -21.33 1.83
CA SER A 259 -15.57 -22.52 2.11
C SER A 259 -14.15 -22.18 2.58
N SER A 260 -13.53 -21.17 1.98
CA SER A 260 -12.23 -20.59 2.39
C SER A 260 -12.10 -20.08 3.83
N PHE A 261 -13.18 -19.97 4.61
CA PHE A 261 -13.19 -19.46 5.98
C PHE A 261 -13.78 -20.44 7.00
N VAL A 262 -14.05 -21.68 6.59
CA VAL A 262 -14.53 -22.74 7.48
C VAL A 262 -13.54 -22.95 8.63
N ASP A 263 -14.11 -23.02 9.83
CA ASP A 263 -13.47 -23.56 11.02
C ASP A 263 -13.92 -25.02 11.13
N ASP A 264 -12.99 -25.93 10.89
CA ASP A 264 -13.17 -27.38 10.91
C ASP A 264 -12.99 -27.98 12.32
N GLY A 265 -12.86 -27.13 13.35
CA GLY A 265 -12.56 -27.54 14.72
C GLY A 265 -11.08 -27.86 14.98
N SER A 266 -10.21 -27.76 13.97
CA SER A 266 -8.75 -27.94 14.14
C SER A 266 -8.02 -26.67 14.59
N TYR A 267 -8.74 -25.55 14.75
CA TYR A 267 -8.18 -24.29 15.25
C TYR A 267 -8.22 -24.24 16.79
N SER A 268 -7.10 -23.83 17.40
CA SER A 268 -7.08 -23.43 18.81
C SER A 268 -7.97 -22.18 19.03
N PRO A 269 -8.44 -21.92 20.27
CA PRO A 269 -9.06 -20.64 20.62
C PRO A 269 -8.17 -19.45 20.21
N PRO A 270 -8.75 -18.27 19.89
CA PRO A 270 -7.98 -17.15 19.39
C PRO A 270 -6.85 -16.73 20.36
N PRO A 271 -5.69 -16.25 19.86
CA PRO A 271 -4.53 -15.91 20.69
C PRO A 271 -4.89 -15.03 21.88
N ALA A 272 -4.29 -15.25 23.06
CA ALA A 272 -4.64 -14.50 24.28
C ALA A 272 -4.40 -12.97 24.20
N THR A 273 -3.71 -12.48 23.15
CA THR A 273 -3.59 -11.05 22.82
C THR A 273 -4.79 -10.48 22.06
N TRP A 274 -5.63 -11.32 21.46
CA TRP A 274 -6.86 -10.95 20.78
C TRP A 274 -7.94 -10.55 21.79
N VAL A 275 -8.58 -9.41 21.53
CA VAL A 275 -9.62 -8.81 22.38
C VAL A 275 -10.79 -8.23 21.56
N GLY A 276 -10.75 -8.36 20.23
CA GLY A 276 -11.82 -7.90 19.34
C GLY A 276 -13.12 -8.68 19.50
N ALA A 277 -14.17 -8.20 18.82
CA ALA A 277 -15.52 -8.72 18.94
C ALA A 277 -16.08 -9.16 17.58
N CYS A 278 -17.05 -10.06 17.62
CA CYS A 278 -18.03 -10.23 16.54
C CYS A 278 -19.14 -9.20 16.75
N GLU A 279 -19.40 -8.35 15.77
CA GLU A 279 -20.53 -7.40 15.80
C GLU A 279 -21.74 -8.04 15.13
N SER A 280 -22.73 -8.43 15.93
CA SER A 280 -23.88 -9.20 15.44
C SER A 280 -25.08 -8.34 15.01
N THR A 281 -25.76 -8.82 13.98
CA THR A 281 -27.05 -8.34 13.44
C THR A 281 -27.85 -9.54 12.91
N ASP A 282 -29.12 -9.34 12.55
CA ASP A 282 -30.00 -10.40 12.04
C ASP A 282 -29.44 -11.15 10.81
N ASP A 283 -28.68 -10.45 9.96
CA ASP A 283 -27.98 -10.98 8.78
C ASP A 283 -26.53 -11.42 9.07
N PHE A 284 -26.03 -11.22 10.29
CA PHE A 284 -24.68 -11.58 10.74
C PHE A 284 -24.73 -12.04 12.21
N PRO A 285 -25.22 -13.27 12.50
CA PRO A 285 -25.30 -13.79 13.87
C PRO A 285 -23.90 -13.90 14.51
N GLU A 286 -23.80 -14.02 15.84
CA GLU A 286 -22.50 -14.21 16.51
C GLU A 286 -21.75 -15.46 16.00
N THR A 287 -22.48 -16.48 15.55
CA THR A 287 -21.96 -17.70 14.89
C THR A 287 -21.37 -17.47 13.50
N ALA A 288 -21.48 -16.26 12.94
CA ALA A 288 -20.79 -15.85 11.71
C ALA A 288 -19.30 -15.53 11.96
N CYS A 289 -18.89 -15.47 13.24
CA CYS A 289 -17.49 -15.54 13.65
C CYS A 289 -17.15 -16.95 14.17
N SER A 290 -15.88 -17.33 14.04
CA SER A 290 -15.36 -18.65 14.39
C SER A 290 -13.90 -18.54 14.88
N ASN A 291 -13.23 -19.65 15.18
CA ASN A 291 -11.79 -19.60 15.45
C ASN A 291 -11.00 -19.22 14.19
N LYS A 292 -11.59 -19.31 12.99
CA LYS A 292 -11.02 -18.80 11.74
C LYS A 292 -11.29 -17.31 11.52
N VAL A 293 -12.56 -16.89 11.59
CA VAL A 293 -12.98 -15.48 11.49
C VAL A 293 -13.20 -14.95 12.90
N VAL A 294 -12.11 -14.53 13.56
CA VAL A 294 -12.08 -14.26 15.01
C VAL A 294 -12.74 -12.95 15.45
N GLY A 295 -13.23 -12.16 14.49
CA GLY A 295 -14.07 -10.99 14.75
C GLY A 295 -14.39 -10.22 13.47
N ALA A 296 -15.49 -9.49 13.49
CA ALA A 296 -15.99 -8.74 12.34
C ALA A 296 -16.77 -7.50 12.83
N ARG A 297 -16.48 -6.32 12.26
CA ARG A 297 -16.98 -5.02 12.75
C ARG A 297 -17.27 -4.06 11.59
N LYS A 298 -18.22 -3.12 11.75
CA LYS A 298 -18.60 -2.12 10.73
C LYS A 298 -18.35 -0.67 11.16
N PHE A 299 -18.00 0.20 10.22
CA PHE A 299 -17.76 1.63 10.42
C PHE A 299 -18.39 2.43 9.28
N ILE A 300 -19.46 3.18 9.58
CA ILE A 300 -20.31 3.85 8.57
C ILE A 300 -20.63 5.31 8.88
N GLU A 301 -20.45 5.77 10.12
CA GLU A 301 -20.92 7.09 10.56
C GLU A 301 -20.37 8.25 9.71
N GLY A 302 -19.12 8.15 9.27
CA GLY A 302 -18.48 9.14 8.43
C GLY A 302 -19.19 9.27 7.08
N MET A 303 -19.50 8.15 6.44
CA MET A 303 -20.30 8.12 5.21
C MET A 303 -21.71 8.67 5.45
N VAL A 304 -22.42 8.23 6.50
CA VAL A 304 -23.77 8.72 6.83
C VAL A 304 -23.78 10.24 6.96
N LYS A 305 -22.79 10.81 7.65
CA LYS A 305 -22.67 12.27 7.81
C LYS A 305 -22.28 12.99 6.52
N GLU A 306 -21.36 12.45 5.72
CA GLU A 306 -21.00 13.09 4.44
C GLU A 306 -22.16 13.04 3.41
N SER A 307 -22.95 11.97 3.41
CA SER A 307 -24.20 11.85 2.64
C SER A 307 -25.40 12.60 3.25
N ARG A 308 -25.21 13.32 4.37
CA ARG A 308 -26.28 14.05 5.10
C ARG A 308 -27.48 13.18 5.47
N GLY A 309 -27.24 11.93 5.85
CA GLY A 309 -28.27 10.92 6.14
C GLY A 309 -28.91 10.29 4.91
N LYS A 310 -28.68 10.80 3.69
CA LYS A 310 -29.16 10.21 2.43
C LYS A 310 -28.22 9.11 1.94
N VAL A 311 -28.09 8.04 2.73
CA VAL A 311 -27.42 6.81 2.30
C VAL A 311 -28.47 5.92 1.66
N ASP A 312 -28.33 5.70 0.36
CA ASP A 312 -28.98 4.60 -0.36
C ASP A 312 -28.27 3.30 0.01
N MET A 313 -28.98 2.37 0.67
CA MET A 313 -28.48 1.06 1.11
C MET A 313 -29.03 -0.09 0.23
N GLN A 314 -29.56 0.18 -0.96
CA GLN A 314 -30.20 -0.85 -1.77
C GLN A 314 -29.19 -1.92 -2.22
N GLY A 315 -29.37 -3.15 -1.72
CA GLY A 315 -28.45 -4.27 -1.95
C GLY A 315 -27.14 -4.17 -1.17
N GLU A 316 -27.13 -3.48 -0.04
CA GLU A 316 -26.02 -3.36 0.91
C GLU A 316 -26.43 -3.82 2.32
N TYR A 317 -25.53 -4.49 3.03
CA TYR A 317 -25.79 -5.04 4.37
C TYR A 317 -25.31 -4.09 5.46
N LEU A 318 -26.19 -3.68 6.39
CA LEU A 318 -25.83 -2.85 7.56
C LEU A 318 -25.20 -3.70 8.69
N SER A 319 -24.25 -4.55 8.32
CA SER A 319 -23.53 -5.52 9.16
C SER A 319 -22.08 -5.64 8.66
N PRO A 320 -21.23 -6.47 9.28
CA PRO A 320 -19.93 -6.82 8.70
C PRO A 320 -19.99 -7.65 7.41
N ARG A 321 -21.18 -8.09 6.96
CA ARG A 321 -21.37 -8.91 5.75
C ARG A 321 -20.94 -8.17 4.48
N ASP A 322 -20.24 -8.88 3.59
CA ASP A 322 -19.84 -8.35 2.29
C ASP A 322 -20.99 -8.40 1.28
N SER A 323 -21.40 -7.24 0.76
CA SER A 323 -22.32 -7.15 -0.38
C SER A 323 -21.60 -6.97 -1.72
N GLN A 324 -20.29 -6.72 -1.71
CA GLN A 324 -19.55 -6.28 -2.90
C GLN A 324 -18.55 -7.33 -3.37
N GLY A 325 -17.93 -8.04 -2.43
CA GLY A 325 -17.10 -9.24 -2.61
C GLY A 325 -15.59 -9.01 -2.56
N HIS A 326 -15.12 -7.76 -2.62
CA HIS A 326 -13.70 -7.43 -2.60
C HIS A 326 -13.03 -7.68 -1.24
N GLY A 327 -13.71 -7.42 -0.13
CA GLY A 327 -13.22 -7.72 1.21
C GLY A 327 -13.13 -9.22 1.46
N THR A 328 -14.13 -9.98 1.00
CA THR A 328 -14.13 -11.45 0.97
C THR A 328 -12.95 -11.98 0.15
N TRP A 329 -12.72 -11.40 -1.04
CA TRP A 329 -11.60 -11.77 -1.91
C TRP A 329 -10.24 -11.51 -1.24
N CYS A 330 -10.07 -10.32 -0.66
CA CYS A 330 -8.82 -9.94 0.01
C CYS A 330 -8.55 -10.77 1.27
N ALA A 331 -9.59 -11.15 2.02
CA ALA A 331 -9.47 -12.09 3.13
C ALA A 331 -9.06 -13.49 2.66
N GLY A 332 -9.66 -13.97 1.56
CA GLY A 332 -9.32 -15.26 0.94
C GLY A 332 -7.88 -15.34 0.46
N ALA A 333 -7.40 -14.32 -0.27
CA ALA A 333 -6.03 -14.29 -0.78
C ALA A 333 -4.96 -14.15 0.34
N ALA A 334 -5.27 -13.41 1.41
CA ALA A 334 -4.34 -13.28 2.54
C ALA A 334 -4.27 -14.56 3.37
N ALA A 335 -5.43 -15.10 3.76
CA ALA A 335 -5.53 -16.10 4.83
C ALA A 335 -6.68 -17.12 4.68
N GLY A 336 -7.27 -17.28 3.48
CA GLY A 336 -8.22 -18.37 3.23
C GLY A 336 -7.57 -19.74 3.44
N ILE A 337 -8.33 -20.73 3.93
CA ILE A 337 -7.82 -22.07 4.23
C ILE A 337 -7.25 -22.76 2.99
N ALA A 338 -6.39 -23.76 3.21
CA ALA A 338 -5.84 -24.61 2.17
C ALA A 338 -6.89 -25.62 1.63
N GLY A 339 -6.66 -26.14 0.42
CA GLY A 339 -7.44 -27.26 -0.11
C GLY A 339 -8.82 -26.91 -0.67
N VAL A 340 -9.17 -25.63 -0.80
CA VAL A 340 -10.48 -25.18 -1.30
C VAL A 340 -10.60 -25.54 -2.79
N PRO A 341 -11.55 -26.39 -3.23
CA PRO A 341 -11.63 -26.80 -4.64
C PRO A 341 -11.91 -25.65 -5.61
N LEU A 342 -11.17 -25.60 -6.72
CA LEU A 342 -11.40 -24.67 -7.84
C LEU A 342 -12.36 -25.30 -8.86
N GLY A 343 -13.59 -25.55 -8.42
CA GLY A 343 -14.56 -26.35 -9.19
C GLY A 343 -14.00 -27.73 -9.57
N ASP A 344 -14.39 -28.23 -10.75
CA ASP A 344 -14.00 -29.56 -11.23
C ASP A 344 -12.59 -29.62 -11.85
N THR A 345 -11.77 -28.58 -11.69
CA THR A 345 -10.43 -28.48 -12.33
C THR A 345 -9.35 -29.36 -11.68
N GLY A 346 -9.68 -30.08 -10.61
CA GLY A 346 -8.73 -30.87 -9.80
C GLY A 346 -7.70 -30.02 -9.02
N GLN A 347 -7.70 -28.69 -9.18
CA GLN A 347 -6.83 -27.76 -8.48
C GLN A 347 -7.51 -27.20 -7.22
N THR A 348 -6.70 -26.77 -6.26
CA THR A 348 -7.18 -26.13 -5.02
C THR A 348 -6.58 -24.75 -4.81
N ALA A 349 -7.37 -23.86 -4.20
CA ALA A 349 -6.97 -22.55 -3.75
C ALA A 349 -6.51 -22.58 -2.28
N SER A 350 -5.67 -21.61 -1.93
CA SER A 350 -5.17 -21.37 -0.58
C SER A 350 -4.80 -19.89 -0.46
N GLY A 351 -5.08 -19.27 0.69
CA GLY A 351 -4.46 -18.00 1.05
C GLY A 351 -2.96 -18.19 1.30
N MET A 352 -2.19 -17.10 1.37
CA MET A 352 -0.74 -17.20 1.64
C MET A 352 -0.48 -17.78 3.03
N ALA A 353 -1.27 -17.36 4.02
CA ALA A 353 -1.21 -17.82 5.40
C ALA A 353 -2.51 -18.56 5.79
N PRO A 354 -2.72 -19.80 5.31
CA PRO A 354 -3.99 -20.52 5.43
C PRO A 354 -4.44 -20.82 6.86
N ARG A 355 -3.55 -20.73 7.86
CA ARG A 355 -3.87 -20.84 9.30
C ARG A 355 -3.95 -19.50 10.03
N ALA A 356 -3.62 -18.39 9.38
CA ALA A 356 -3.79 -17.08 9.99
C ALA A 356 -5.27 -16.78 10.27
N ARG A 357 -5.51 -16.07 11.36
CA ARG A 357 -6.84 -15.71 11.85
C ARG A 357 -7.30 -14.43 11.17
N ILE A 358 -8.56 -14.36 10.76
CA ILE A 358 -9.10 -13.22 9.99
C ILE A 358 -9.91 -12.33 10.93
N ALA A 359 -9.65 -11.02 10.90
CA ALA A 359 -10.46 -10.00 11.54
C ALA A 359 -10.96 -8.98 10.50
N MET A 360 -12.28 -8.83 10.34
CA MET A 360 -12.86 -7.97 9.30
C MET A 360 -13.30 -6.61 9.85
N TYR A 361 -12.93 -5.54 9.16
CA TYR A 361 -13.30 -4.16 9.50
C TYR A 361 -13.94 -3.51 8.27
N LYS A 362 -15.26 -3.61 8.14
CA LYS A 362 -16.03 -3.04 7.02
C LYS A 362 -16.05 -1.52 7.11
N VAL A 363 -15.41 -0.85 6.15
CA VAL A 363 -15.39 0.62 6.00
C VAL A 363 -15.94 1.08 4.65
N PHE A 364 -16.02 0.19 3.66
CA PHE A 364 -16.57 0.46 2.35
C PHE A 364 -18.02 0.05 2.23
N TRP A 365 -18.78 0.90 1.56
CA TRP A 365 -20.22 0.77 1.41
C TRP A 365 -20.62 1.17 -0.01
N ARG A 366 -21.55 0.43 -0.60
CA ARG A 366 -22.29 0.82 -1.80
C ARG A 366 -23.36 1.83 -1.41
N SER A 367 -23.37 2.99 -2.07
CA SER A 367 -24.48 3.93 -2.00
C SER A 367 -24.55 4.81 -3.25
N GLY A 368 -25.73 4.93 -3.86
CA GLY A 368 -25.94 5.73 -5.08
C GLY A 368 -25.10 5.24 -6.26
N GLY A 369 -24.96 3.92 -6.41
CA GLY A 369 -24.14 3.28 -7.45
C GLY A 369 -22.62 3.41 -7.28
N GLN A 370 -22.13 3.99 -6.19
CA GLN A 370 -20.68 4.14 -5.91
C GLN A 370 -20.27 3.37 -4.65
N VAL A 371 -19.07 2.79 -4.66
CA VAL A 371 -18.46 2.15 -3.49
C VAL A 371 -17.34 3.04 -2.96
N TRP A 372 -17.46 3.51 -1.72
CA TRP A 372 -16.52 4.45 -1.10
C TRP A 372 -16.50 4.34 0.43
N ALA A 373 -15.48 4.94 1.04
CA ALA A 373 -15.28 5.04 2.49
C ALA A 373 -14.81 6.45 2.84
N THR A 374 -15.02 6.90 4.08
CA THR A 374 -14.37 8.13 4.58
C THR A 374 -13.12 7.83 5.37
N GLU A 375 -12.20 8.80 5.40
CA GLU A 375 -11.02 8.76 6.26
C GLU A 375 -11.35 8.66 7.75
N ALA A 376 -12.51 9.16 8.19
CA ALA A 376 -12.95 9.00 9.58
C ALA A 376 -13.31 7.54 9.91
N ASP A 377 -13.99 6.85 8.99
CA ASP A 377 -14.36 5.43 9.13
C ASP A 377 -13.11 4.53 9.09
N ILE A 378 -12.18 4.80 8.16
CA ILE A 378 -10.88 4.11 8.08
C ILE A 378 -10.06 4.33 9.36
N ASN A 379 -9.99 5.56 9.88
CA ASN A 379 -9.29 5.83 11.13
C ASN A 379 -9.95 5.16 12.34
N ALA A 380 -11.27 4.93 12.30
CA ALA A 380 -12.00 4.21 13.35
C ALA A 380 -11.70 2.71 13.29
N ALA A 381 -11.74 2.11 12.09
CA ALA A 381 -11.34 0.72 11.85
C ALA A 381 -9.90 0.44 12.26
N VAL A 382 -8.94 1.29 11.90
CA VAL A 382 -7.52 1.14 12.30
C VAL A 382 -7.33 1.34 13.80
N ASN A 383 -8.10 2.24 14.43
CA ASN A 383 -8.10 2.40 15.89
C ASN A 383 -8.71 1.19 16.61
N ALA A 384 -9.75 0.57 16.04
CA ALA A 384 -10.32 -0.68 16.53
C ALA A 384 -9.30 -1.81 16.37
N ALA A 385 -8.77 -2.07 15.18
CA ALA A 385 -7.84 -3.17 14.93
C ALA A 385 -6.59 -3.18 15.83
N VAL A 386 -5.99 -2.00 16.07
CA VAL A 386 -4.85 -1.86 17.00
C VAL A 386 -5.28 -2.01 18.47
N ALA A 387 -6.52 -1.70 18.82
CA ALA A 387 -7.09 -1.96 20.14
C ALA A 387 -7.55 -3.41 20.34
N ASP A 388 -7.89 -4.11 19.25
CA ASP A 388 -8.45 -5.46 19.21
C ASP A 388 -7.34 -6.53 19.19
N GLY A 389 -6.12 -6.16 18.75
CA GLY A 389 -4.92 -7.01 18.79
C GLY A 389 -4.45 -7.57 17.44
N VAL A 390 -4.77 -6.89 16.33
CA VAL A 390 -4.33 -7.27 14.96
C VAL A 390 -2.82 -7.15 14.79
N ASP A 391 -2.21 -8.08 14.06
CA ASP A 391 -0.78 -8.14 13.80
C ASP A 391 -0.34 -7.62 12.44
N VAL A 392 -1.17 -7.87 11.42
CA VAL A 392 -0.99 -7.36 10.06
C VAL A 392 -2.29 -6.74 9.59
N LEU A 393 -2.24 -5.51 9.10
CA LEU A 393 -3.35 -4.83 8.43
C LEU A 393 -3.16 -4.89 6.91
N SER A 394 -4.16 -5.42 6.21
CA SER A 394 -4.28 -5.34 4.75
C SER A 394 -5.30 -4.26 4.37
N LEU A 395 -4.88 -3.28 3.58
CA LEU A 395 -5.70 -2.14 3.15
C LEU A 395 -5.65 -2.00 1.61
N SER A 396 -6.63 -2.59 0.94
CA SER A 396 -6.76 -2.61 -0.52
C SER A 396 -7.48 -1.35 -1.06
N LEU A 397 -7.07 -0.19 -0.55
CA LEU A 397 -7.75 1.10 -0.71
C LEU A 397 -6.79 2.27 -0.96
N GLY A 398 -7.26 3.35 -1.60
CA GLY A 398 -6.46 4.56 -1.85
C GLY A 398 -7.29 5.84 -1.99
N SER A 399 -6.63 6.99 -1.92
CA SER A 399 -7.27 8.32 -2.03
C SER A 399 -6.51 9.26 -2.95
N PHE A 400 -7.17 9.70 -4.03
CA PHE A 400 -6.61 10.57 -5.06
C PHE A 400 -6.60 12.07 -4.70
N ALA A 401 -6.76 12.40 -3.42
CA ALA A 401 -6.77 13.78 -2.95
C ALA A 401 -5.35 14.41 -3.00
N SER A 402 -5.11 15.25 -4.00
CA SER A 402 -3.82 15.92 -4.27
C SER A 402 -3.31 16.84 -3.15
N SER A 403 -4.13 17.11 -2.15
CA SER A 403 -3.79 17.87 -0.94
C SER A 403 -3.22 17.02 0.20
N ARG A 404 -3.16 15.69 0.09
CA ARG A 404 -2.67 14.81 1.17
C ARG A 404 -1.21 15.08 1.54
N THR A 405 -0.91 14.81 2.80
CA THR A 405 0.37 15.04 3.49
C THR A 405 0.66 13.86 4.41
N TYR A 406 1.92 13.67 4.80
CA TYR A 406 2.31 12.61 5.73
C TYR A 406 1.61 12.68 7.12
N PHE A 407 0.97 13.82 7.46
CA PHE A 407 0.27 13.94 8.74
C PHE A 407 -1.12 13.29 8.78
N HIS A 408 -1.73 12.99 7.63
CA HIS A 408 -3.00 12.23 7.64
C HIS A 408 -2.73 10.75 7.96
N ASP A 409 -1.62 10.22 7.47
CA ASP A 409 -1.21 8.83 7.62
C ASP A 409 -0.59 8.51 8.99
N LEU A 410 -0.63 9.44 9.96
CA LEU A 410 -0.11 9.25 11.33
C LEU A 410 -0.82 8.11 12.07
N VAL A 411 -2.07 7.80 11.70
CA VAL A 411 -2.80 6.63 12.21
C VAL A 411 -2.00 5.34 11.98
N PHE A 412 -1.34 5.21 10.82
CA PHE A 412 -0.52 4.06 10.45
C PHE A 412 0.90 4.13 11.02
N LEU A 413 1.44 5.33 11.27
CA LEU A 413 2.69 5.47 12.02
C LEU A 413 2.50 5.00 13.47
N ASN A 414 1.35 5.30 14.05
CA ASN A 414 1.00 4.84 15.39
C ASN A 414 0.62 3.34 15.39
N ALA A 415 0.07 2.79 14.31
CA ALA A 415 -0.03 1.32 14.15
C ALA A 415 1.36 0.66 14.10
N LEU A 416 2.35 1.23 13.39
CA LEU A 416 3.74 0.75 13.44
C LEU A 416 4.33 0.89 14.87
N ALA A 417 4.04 1.97 15.58
CA ALA A 417 4.47 2.19 16.97
C ALA A 417 3.85 1.17 17.95
N ALA A 418 2.61 0.75 17.69
CA ALA A 418 1.92 -0.33 18.40
C ALA A 418 2.47 -1.73 18.09
N GLY A 419 3.42 -1.85 17.16
CA GLY A 419 3.90 -3.13 16.65
C GLY A 419 2.86 -3.81 15.76
N VAL A 420 2.34 -3.14 14.74
CA VAL A 420 1.44 -3.72 13.72
C VAL A 420 2.02 -3.48 12.32
N VAL A 421 2.12 -4.53 11.50
CA VAL A 421 2.53 -4.39 10.08
C VAL A 421 1.35 -3.83 9.30
N THR A 422 1.60 -2.82 8.45
CA THR A 422 0.56 -2.22 7.61
C THR A 422 0.95 -2.39 6.15
N VAL A 423 0.05 -2.97 5.34
CA VAL A 423 0.24 -3.26 3.92
C VAL A 423 -0.84 -2.57 3.10
N PHE A 424 -0.41 -1.84 2.07
CA PHE A 424 -1.26 -1.03 1.19
C PHE A 424 -1.08 -1.40 -0.28
N ALA A 425 -2.19 -1.43 -1.00
CA ALA A 425 -2.19 -1.39 -2.47
C ALA A 425 -1.58 -0.07 -3.00
N ALA A 426 -0.80 -0.10 -4.09
CA ALA A 426 -0.17 1.09 -4.66
C ALA A 426 -1.14 2.04 -5.40
N GLY A 427 -2.19 1.49 -6.00
CA GLY A 427 -3.15 2.19 -6.87
C GLY A 427 -3.21 1.59 -8.27
N ASN A 428 -4.38 1.68 -8.93
CA ASN A 428 -4.63 1.14 -10.27
C ASN A 428 -4.68 2.20 -11.38
N SER A 429 -4.14 3.39 -11.14
CA SER A 429 -4.19 4.52 -12.08
C SER A 429 -3.04 4.57 -13.08
N GLY A 430 -2.10 3.61 -13.02
CA GLY A 430 -1.08 3.34 -14.04
C GLY A 430 -0.33 4.56 -14.54
N ALA A 431 -0.05 4.56 -15.84
CA ALA A 431 0.28 5.76 -16.60
C ALA A 431 -0.87 6.12 -17.56
N PRO A 432 -1.29 7.39 -17.67
CA PRO A 432 -2.26 7.81 -18.68
C PRO A 432 -1.77 7.52 -20.11
N ARG A 433 -2.69 7.23 -21.04
CA ARG A 433 -2.37 6.93 -22.46
C ARG A 433 -1.44 7.99 -23.05
N GLY A 434 -0.32 7.55 -23.62
CA GLY A 434 0.72 8.45 -24.17
C GLY A 434 1.65 9.08 -23.12
N LYS A 435 1.67 8.58 -21.88
CA LYS A 435 2.71 8.84 -20.87
C LYS A 435 3.47 7.52 -20.61
N PRO A 436 4.78 7.58 -20.28
CA PRO A 436 5.53 6.37 -19.93
C PRO A 436 5.03 5.77 -18.62
N SER A 437 5.18 4.47 -18.44
CA SER A 437 4.89 3.67 -17.23
C SER A 437 5.58 4.12 -15.92
N THR A 438 6.37 5.20 -15.97
CA THR A 438 6.94 5.89 -14.80
C THR A 438 6.16 7.16 -14.41
N TYR A 439 5.01 7.42 -15.05
CA TYR A 439 4.13 8.53 -14.72
C TYR A 439 3.44 8.31 -13.37
N ARG A 440 3.59 9.28 -12.47
CA ARG A 440 3.36 9.08 -11.03
C ARG A 440 1.89 9.27 -10.66
N THR A 441 1.26 8.21 -10.17
CA THR A 441 -0.17 8.14 -9.83
C THR A 441 -0.45 7.54 -8.44
N LEU A 442 0.58 6.99 -7.78
CA LEU A 442 0.47 6.32 -6.48
C LEU A 442 0.06 7.27 -5.36
N SER A 443 -0.93 6.84 -4.57
CA SER A 443 -1.53 7.62 -3.48
C SER A 443 -1.05 7.22 -2.08
N ASN A 444 -0.68 5.95 -1.87
CA ASN A 444 -0.23 5.43 -0.57
C ASN A 444 1.29 5.56 -0.42
N PHE A 445 1.75 6.77 -0.06
CA PHE A 445 3.14 7.22 -0.16
C PHE A 445 4.01 7.11 1.11
N SER A 446 3.45 6.78 2.27
CA SER A 446 4.16 6.96 3.56
C SER A 446 5.20 5.87 3.85
N PRO A 447 6.36 6.20 4.46
CA PRO A 447 7.50 5.28 4.58
C PRO A 447 7.41 4.26 5.72
N TRP A 448 6.34 4.30 6.51
CA TRP A 448 6.07 3.43 7.69
C TRP A 448 5.05 2.32 7.42
N TYR A 449 4.56 2.18 6.20
CA TYR A 449 3.79 1.03 5.73
C TYR A 449 4.38 0.50 4.42
N ILE A 450 4.10 -0.77 4.12
CA ILE A 450 4.53 -1.44 2.88
C ILE A 450 3.54 -1.07 1.78
N THR A 451 4.01 -0.50 0.67
CA THR A 451 3.16 -0.23 -0.51
C THR A 451 3.48 -1.21 -1.63
N VAL A 452 2.48 -1.89 -2.16
CA VAL A 452 2.62 -3.04 -3.06
C VAL A 452 2.08 -2.72 -4.46
N GLY A 453 2.95 -2.84 -5.47
CA GLY A 453 2.56 -2.80 -6.88
C GLY A 453 2.12 -4.18 -7.41
N ALA A 454 1.40 -4.18 -8.53
CA ALA A 454 0.84 -5.39 -9.13
C ALA A 454 1.66 -5.90 -10.31
N SER A 455 1.86 -7.22 -10.37
CA SER A 455 2.48 -7.91 -11.51
C SER A 455 1.74 -9.16 -11.94
N THR A 456 2.03 -9.61 -13.16
CA THR A 456 1.55 -10.88 -13.72
C THR A 456 2.22 -12.10 -13.09
N ILE A 457 1.63 -13.26 -13.38
CA ILE A 457 2.15 -14.61 -13.09
C ILE A 457 2.41 -15.36 -14.40
N SER A 458 3.07 -16.53 -14.34
CA SER A 458 3.62 -17.21 -15.52
C SER A 458 2.63 -18.07 -16.32
N ARG A 459 1.33 -18.01 -16.02
CA ARG A 459 0.30 -18.73 -16.78
C ARG A 459 -0.22 -17.89 -17.94
N VAL A 460 -0.75 -18.57 -18.95
CA VAL A 460 -1.62 -18.01 -20.00
C VAL A 460 -2.93 -18.77 -19.92
N SER A 461 -4.06 -18.08 -19.95
CA SER A 461 -5.37 -18.70 -20.16
C SER A 461 -5.93 -18.20 -21.48
N ALA A 462 -6.10 -19.10 -22.44
CA ALA A 462 -7.02 -18.87 -23.55
C ALA A 462 -8.44 -19.19 -23.06
N ILE A 463 -9.38 -18.31 -23.34
CA ILE A 463 -10.81 -18.61 -23.28
C ILE A 463 -11.19 -19.01 -24.70
N ASP A 464 -11.52 -20.28 -24.91
CA ASP A 464 -12.04 -20.73 -26.20
C ASP A 464 -13.53 -20.37 -26.33
N GLY A 465 -13.90 -19.88 -27.51
CA GLY A 465 -15.09 -19.03 -27.72
C GLY A 465 -16.36 -19.78 -28.09
N THR A 466 -16.72 -20.85 -27.38
CA THR A 466 -17.95 -21.62 -27.66
C THR A 466 -19.22 -20.87 -27.23
N ALA A 467 -19.63 -19.90 -28.06
CA ALA A 467 -20.81 -19.07 -27.86
C ALA A 467 -22.13 -19.86 -27.97
N THR A 468 -22.50 -20.55 -26.88
CA THR A 468 -23.83 -21.14 -26.71
C THR A 468 -24.85 -20.03 -26.46
N ALA A 469 -25.66 -19.73 -27.49
CA ALA A 469 -26.62 -18.63 -27.45
C ALA A 469 -27.82 -18.94 -26.54
N PHE A 470 -27.79 -18.45 -25.30
CA PHE A 470 -28.97 -18.46 -24.44
C PHE A 470 -29.99 -17.42 -24.90
N SER A 471 -31.14 -17.90 -25.39
CA SER A 471 -32.27 -17.07 -25.76
C SER A 471 -32.94 -16.46 -24.51
N THR A 472 -32.80 -15.16 -24.32
CA THR A 472 -33.62 -14.39 -23.37
C THR A 472 -34.86 -13.84 -24.10
N SER A 473 -36.05 -14.20 -23.63
CA SER A 473 -37.32 -13.99 -24.33
C SER A 473 -37.88 -12.56 -24.23
N GLN A 474 -37.26 -11.58 -24.88
CA GLN A 474 -37.88 -10.29 -25.26
C GLN A 474 -37.39 -9.80 -26.64
N PRO A 475 -38.18 -8.95 -27.36
CA PRO A 475 -38.04 -8.77 -28.80
C PRO A 475 -36.82 -7.95 -29.26
N PRO A 476 -36.37 -8.12 -30.52
CA PRO A 476 -35.11 -7.56 -31.01
C PRO A 476 -35.19 -6.07 -31.34
N VAL A 477 -34.05 -5.38 -31.23
CA VAL A 477 -33.78 -4.07 -31.83
C VAL A 477 -32.65 -4.22 -32.84
N THR A 478 -32.84 -3.68 -34.04
CA THR A 478 -32.20 -4.16 -35.28
C THR A 478 -30.90 -3.43 -35.67
N ALA A 479 -30.14 -4.06 -36.58
CA ALA A 479 -29.09 -3.49 -37.44
C ALA A 479 -27.67 -3.33 -36.86
N MET A 480 -26.84 -4.35 -37.11
CA MET A 480 -25.39 -4.18 -37.25
C MET A 480 -25.07 -3.69 -38.68
N HIS A 481 -24.19 -2.71 -38.84
CA HIS A 481 -23.54 -2.42 -40.12
C HIS A 481 -22.17 -3.11 -40.19
N HIS A 482 -22.01 -4.02 -41.14
CA HIS A 482 -20.71 -4.66 -41.43
C HIS A 482 -19.84 -3.75 -42.30
N ALA A 483 -18.56 -3.67 -41.98
CA ALA A 483 -17.50 -3.22 -42.87
C ALA A 483 -16.40 -4.29 -42.87
N ALA A 484 -16.37 -5.13 -43.91
CA ALA A 484 -15.40 -6.22 -44.05
C ALA A 484 -14.37 -5.88 -45.13
N SER A 485 -13.09 -5.80 -44.74
CA SER A 485 -11.96 -5.84 -45.67
C SER A 485 -11.41 -7.26 -45.71
N ALA A 486 -11.40 -7.89 -46.89
CA ALA A 486 -11.09 -9.31 -47.03
C ALA A 486 -9.63 -9.65 -46.66
N ALA A 487 -9.47 -10.77 -45.95
CA ALA A 487 -8.19 -11.47 -45.77
C ALA A 487 -8.35 -12.93 -46.25
N ARG A 488 -7.28 -13.51 -46.80
CA ARG A 488 -7.28 -14.87 -47.36
C ARG A 488 -7.35 -15.93 -46.25
N PRO A 489 -7.89 -17.14 -46.54
CA PRO A 489 -7.90 -18.23 -45.57
C PRO A 489 -6.49 -18.60 -45.12
N ALA A 490 -6.31 -18.77 -43.81
CA ALA A 490 -5.10 -19.31 -43.22
C ALA A 490 -5.15 -20.85 -43.22
N THR A 491 -4.00 -21.49 -43.38
CA THR A 491 -3.84 -22.93 -43.18
C THR A 491 -3.91 -23.28 -41.69
N GLU A 492 -4.19 -24.55 -41.40
CA GLU A 492 -4.27 -25.06 -40.02
C GLU A 492 -3.03 -24.69 -39.18
N GLY A 493 -3.25 -24.37 -37.91
CA GLY A 493 -2.20 -23.96 -36.96
C GLY A 493 -2.08 -22.46 -36.68
N SER A 494 -2.89 -21.59 -37.30
CA SER A 494 -2.92 -20.14 -37.01
C SER A 494 -4.25 -19.67 -36.40
N ALA A 495 -4.25 -19.39 -35.09
CA ALA A 495 -5.40 -18.80 -34.41
C ALA A 495 -5.51 -17.29 -34.71
N VAL A 496 -6.62 -16.84 -35.32
CA VAL A 496 -6.88 -15.43 -35.63
C VAL A 496 -7.60 -14.76 -34.47
N MET A 497 -6.96 -13.76 -33.85
CA MET A 497 -7.54 -13.04 -32.70
C MET A 497 -8.60 -12.02 -33.14
N HIS A 498 -9.88 -12.41 -33.09
CA HIS A 498 -11.00 -11.50 -33.36
C HIS A 498 -11.19 -10.49 -32.21
N THR A 499 -10.84 -9.23 -32.47
CA THR A 499 -10.95 -8.14 -31.47
C THR A 499 -12.37 -7.58 -31.40
N VAL A 500 -13.26 -8.22 -30.62
CA VAL A 500 -14.63 -7.73 -30.40
C VAL A 500 -14.60 -6.46 -29.54
N THR A 501 -14.76 -5.30 -30.19
CA THR A 501 -14.78 -3.99 -29.52
C THR A 501 -16.22 -3.59 -29.20
N ALA A 502 -16.65 -3.82 -27.97
CA ALA A 502 -17.97 -3.38 -27.49
C ALA A 502 -18.02 -1.84 -27.34
N VAL A 503 -18.61 -1.15 -28.31
CA VAL A 503 -18.90 0.29 -28.24
C VAL A 503 -20.32 0.49 -27.69
N PRO A 504 -20.49 1.04 -26.47
CA PRO A 504 -21.82 1.31 -25.95
C PRO A 504 -22.48 2.48 -26.72
N PRO A 505 -23.76 2.38 -27.13
CA PRO A 505 -24.46 3.43 -27.86
C PRO A 505 -24.93 4.55 -26.92
N ASN A 506 -24.00 5.24 -26.25
CA ASN A 506 -24.08 6.64 -25.81
C ASN A 506 -22.77 7.06 -25.11
N GLY A 507 -22.20 8.19 -25.52
CA GLY A 507 -20.83 8.62 -25.17
C GLY A 507 -20.65 9.17 -23.75
N THR A 508 -20.93 8.39 -22.71
CA THR A 508 -20.71 8.77 -21.30
C THR A 508 -19.58 7.96 -20.65
N THR A 509 -18.56 8.66 -20.15
CA THR A 509 -17.34 8.04 -19.60
C THR A 509 -17.44 7.78 -18.10
N GLY A 510 -18.10 6.69 -17.70
CA GLY A 510 -18.21 6.31 -16.28
C GLY A 510 -18.82 4.94 -16.01
N VAL A 511 -18.04 3.86 -16.18
CA VAL A 511 -18.49 2.50 -15.88
C VAL A 511 -18.41 2.20 -14.38
N ASN A 512 -19.51 2.45 -13.66
CA ASN A 512 -19.77 1.87 -12.33
C ASN A 512 -20.92 0.86 -12.48
N GLY A 513 -20.59 -0.43 -12.54
CA GLY A 513 -21.58 -1.49 -12.79
C GLY A 513 -20.93 -2.77 -13.28
N GLY A 514 -20.29 -3.51 -12.39
CA GLY A 514 -19.85 -4.87 -12.70
C GLY A 514 -21.05 -5.82 -12.66
N VAL A 515 -21.50 -6.29 -13.83
CA VAL A 515 -22.41 -7.43 -13.93
C VAL A 515 -21.58 -8.70 -13.72
N ALA A 516 -21.86 -9.44 -12.66
CA ALA A 516 -21.24 -10.74 -12.44
C ALA A 516 -21.98 -11.80 -13.29
N GLY A 517 -21.37 -12.20 -14.40
CA GLY A 517 -21.83 -13.36 -15.16
C GLY A 517 -21.54 -14.65 -14.39
N SER A 518 -22.54 -15.53 -14.26
CA SER A 518 -22.32 -16.88 -13.74
C SER A 518 -21.66 -17.73 -14.83
N LEU A 519 -20.49 -18.31 -14.54
CA LEU A 519 -19.80 -19.27 -15.40
C LEU A 519 -19.77 -20.63 -14.71
N THR A 520 -20.87 -21.37 -14.81
CA THR A 520 -20.94 -22.79 -14.45
C THR A 520 -20.30 -23.63 -15.55
N GLY A 521 -19.05 -24.04 -15.32
CA GLY A 521 -18.23 -24.81 -16.27
C GLY A 521 -17.15 -23.96 -16.93
N ILE A 522 -15.91 -24.09 -16.45
CA ILE A 522 -14.71 -23.57 -17.14
C ILE A 522 -13.70 -24.70 -17.24
N THR A 523 -13.59 -25.33 -18.41
CA THR A 523 -12.49 -26.22 -18.75
C THR A 523 -11.25 -25.39 -19.10
N THR A 524 -10.42 -25.08 -18.10
CA THR A 524 -9.14 -24.38 -18.32
C THR A 524 -8.15 -25.31 -19.04
N PHE A 525 -8.04 -25.16 -20.36
CA PHE A 525 -7.01 -25.86 -21.14
C PHE A 525 -5.67 -25.11 -20.99
N GLU A 526 -4.64 -25.78 -20.49
CA GLU A 526 -3.27 -25.25 -20.58
C GLU A 526 -2.75 -25.49 -22.00
N ILE A 527 -2.37 -24.41 -22.71
CA ILE A 527 -1.74 -24.55 -24.03
C ILE A 527 -0.37 -25.21 -23.83
N PRO A 528 -0.07 -26.35 -24.51
CA PRO A 528 1.25 -26.97 -24.44
C PRO A 528 2.33 -26.04 -25.00
N GLY A 529 3.06 -25.37 -24.11
CA GLY A 529 4.05 -24.36 -24.49
C GLY A 529 4.84 -23.85 -23.28
N SER A 530 5.97 -23.18 -23.54
CA SER A 530 6.79 -22.61 -22.47
C SER A 530 6.02 -21.53 -21.70
N PRO A 531 5.96 -21.58 -20.36
CA PRO A 531 5.16 -20.66 -19.55
C PRO A 531 5.53 -19.20 -19.82
N ALA A 532 4.55 -18.30 -19.69
CA ALA A 532 4.71 -16.87 -19.97
C ALA A 532 5.86 -16.28 -19.17
N GLU A 533 6.54 -15.28 -19.73
CA GLU A 533 7.51 -14.52 -18.95
C GLU A 533 6.78 -13.77 -17.82
N ALA A 534 7.18 -14.03 -16.58
CA ALA A 534 6.61 -13.37 -15.42
C ALA A 534 7.62 -13.31 -14.26
N PRO A 535 7.52 -12.34 -13.34
CA PRO A 535 6.54 -11.25 -13.33
C PRO A 535 6.81 -10.18 -14.39
N VAL A 536 5.73 -9.59 -14.91
CA VAL A 536 5.71 -8.34 -15.70
C VAL A 536 4.88 -7.31 -14.91
N ILE A 537 5.29 -6.04 -14.90
CA ILE A 537 4.54 -4.98 -14.21
C ILE A 537 3.18 -4.78 -14.88
N SER A 538 2.08 -4.82 -14.11
CA SER A 538 0.75 -4.50 -14.61
C SER A 538 0.72 -3.05 -15.12
N PRO A 539 0.19 -2.77 -16.34
CA PRO A 539 0.02 -1.40 -16.84
C PRO A 539 -0.83 -0.50 -15.91
N SER A 540 -1.67 -1.11 -15.08
CA SER A 540 -2.48 -0.42 -14.06
C SER A 540 -1.69 -0.01 -12.80
N SER A 541 -0.57 -0.68 -12.51
CA SER A 541 0.16 -0.53 -11.24
C SER A 541 0.75 0.87 -11.09
N SER A 542 0.27 1.62 -10.11
CA SER A 542 0.68 3.01 -9.88
C SER A 542 2.08 3.10 -9.29
N CYS A 543 2.91 4.01 -9.82
CA CYS A 543 4.22 4.37 -9.29
C CYS A 543 4.21 5.75 -8.63
N GLY A 544 5.19 6.07 -7.77
CA GLY A 544 5.23 7.39 -7.15
C GLY A 544 6.33 7.67 -6.12
N PRO A 545 6.15 8.69 -5.27
CA PRO A 545 4.91 9.45 -5.07
C PRO A 545 4.57 10.41 -6.22
N LEU A 546 3.28 10.67 -6.40
CA LEU A 546 2.79 11.87 -7.08
C LEU A 546 3.13 13.10 -6.22
N VAL A 547 4.05 13.95 -6.70
CA VAL A 547 4.41 15.21 -6.04
C VAL A 547 3.54 16.33 -6.61
N PRO A 548 2.72 17.04 -5.79
CA PRO A 548 1.84 18.09 -6.30
C PRO A 548 2.60 19.26 -6.94
N LEU A 549 2.28 19.58 -8.20
CA LEU A 549 3.04 20.52 -9.03
C LEU A 549 3.05 21.98 -8.52
N ALA A 550 1.96 22.46 -7.92
CA ALA A 550 1.88 23.80 -7.34
C ALA A 550 0.88 23.88 -6.17
N SER A 551 1.36 24.27 -4.99
CA SER A 551 0.58 24.75 -3.83
C SER A 551 1.53 25.14 -2.69
N PRO A 552 1.22 26.15 -1.85
CA PRO A 552 2.16 26.67 -0.85
C PRO A 552 2.65 25.60 0.15
N PRO A 553 3.93 25.63 0.58
CA PRO A 553 4.58 24.55 1.33
C PRO A 553 4.23 24.60 2.84
N SER A 554 3.01 24.21 3.18
CA SER A 554 2.47 24.39 4.54
C SER A 554 2.62 23.19 5.47
N ALA A 555 2.95 21.98 4.99
CA ALA A 555 3.14 20.74 5.77
C ALA A 555 4.01 19.71 5.03
N PRO A 556 4.57 18.67 5.71
CA PRO A 556 5.33 17.58 5.11
C PRO A 556 4.57 16.86 3.99
N ARG A 557 5.07 16.99 2.75
CA ARG A 557 4.50 16.36 1.55
C ARG A 557 5.35 15.18 1.08
N PRO A 558 4.77 14.28 0.26
CA PRO A 558 5.51 13.25 -0.44
C PRO A 558 6.71 13.83 -1.20
N THR A 559 7.86 13.17 -1.12
CA THR A 559 9.14 13.64 -1.68
C THR A 559 9.79 12.59 -2.56
N ASN A 560 10.57 13.03 -3.56
CA ASN A 560 11.34 12.18 -4.46
C ASN A 560 12.49 11.42 -3.77
N ASP A 561 12.80 11.75 -2.52
CA ASP A 561 13.77 11.01 -1.70
C ASP A 561 13.15 9.76 -1.03
N ILE A 562 11.83 9.57 -1.16
CA ILE A 562 11.09 8.37 -0.72
C ILE A 562 10.45 7.75 -1.96
N LEU A 563 11.06 6.67 -2.47
CA LEU A 563 10.55 5.93 -3.62
C LEU A 563 9.43 4.97 -3.20
N LYS A 564 8.38 4.85 -4.05
CA LYS A 564 7.26 3.92 -3.89
C LYS A 564 6.80 3.38 -5.27
N PRO A 565 6.27 2.14 -5.39
CA PRO A 565 6.02 1.16 -4.33
C PRO A 565 7.32 0.64 -3.69
N ASP A 566 7.19 -0.09 -2.59
CA ASP A 566 8.34 -0.73 -1.92
C ASP A 566 8.69 -2.07 -2.56
N ILE A 567 7.68 -2.79 -3.07
CA ILE A 567 7.78 -4.14 -3.64
C ILE A 567 6.63 -4.37 -4.63
N ILE A 568 6.71 -5.42 -5.45
CA ILE A 568 5.57 -5.95 -6.23
C ILE A 568 5.24 -7.38 -5.84
N ALA A 569 3.99 -7.77 -6.06
CA ALA A 569 3.50 -9.14 -5.86
C ALA A 569 2.43 -9.49 -6.92
N PRO A 570 2.03 -10.76 -7.05
CA PRO A 570 0.96 -11.16 -7.96
C PRO A 570 -0.29 -10.31 -7.77
N GLY A 571 -0.75 -9.68 -8.84
CA GLY A 571 -1.82 -8.69 -8.80
C GLY A 571 -2.57 -8.55 -10.11
N VAL A 572 -2.49 -9.55 -10.99
CA VAL A 572 -3.22 -9.62 -12.26
C VAL A 572 -3.73 -11.04 -12.40
N GLU A 573 -5.04 -11.19 -12.62
CA GLU A 573 -5.70 -12.44 -12.96
C GLU A 573 -5.48 -13.55 -11.90
N LEU A 574 -6.13 -13.37 -10.76
CA LEU A 574 -6.03 -14.25 -9.59
C LEU A 574 -7.44 -14.64 -9.06
N TRP A 575 -7.68 -15.90 -8.69
CA TRP A 575 -8.89 -16.35 -7.99
C TRP A 575 -8.76 -16.24 -6.47
N ALA A 576 -9.83 -15.85 -5.77
CA ALA A 576 -10.04 -16.03 -4.33
C ALA A 576 -11.55 -15.95 -3.97
N ALA A 577 -11.90 -16.09 -2.70
CA ALA A 577 -13.28 -16.18 -2.18
C ALA A 577 -14.20 -15.00 -2.58
N PHE A 578 -15.49 -15.27 -2.80
CA PHE A 578 -16.47 -14.24 -3.17
C PHE A 578 -17.92 -14.59 -2.71
N PRO A 579 -18.76 -13.61 -2.33
CA PRO A 579 -20.17 -13.83 -1.98
C PRO A 579 -20.97 -14.41 -3.16
N PRO A 580 -22.05 -15.18 -2.91
CA PRO A 580 -22.86 -15.77 -3.96
C PRO A 580 -23.54 -14.73 -4.89
N PRO A 581 -23.91 -15.10 -6.14
CA PRO A 581 -24.54 -14.17 -7.08
C PRO A 581 -25.93 -13.73 -6.64
N ASP A 582 -26.79 -14.68 -6.27
CA ASP A 582 -28.02 -14.41 -5.50
C ASP A 582 -27.68 -14.31 -4.01
N ARG A 583 -28.34 -13.36 -3.36
CA ARG A 583 -27.96 -12.73 -2.09
C ARG A 583 -29.10 -12.74 -1.08
N ALA A 584 -30.36 -12.78 -1.55
CA ALA A 584 -31.53 -12.59 -0.70
C ALA A 584 -31.96 -13.88 0.04
N THR A 585 -31.52 -15.04 -0.43
CA THR A 585 -31.99 -16.37 -0.03
C THR A 585 -30.86 -17.38 0.20
N SER A 586 -29.61 -16.99 -0.08
CA SER A 586 -28.52 -17.92 -0.33
C SER A 586 -27.69 -18.21 0.92
N THR A 587 -27.84 -19.41 1.48
CA THR A 587 -26.92 -20.00 2.46
C THR A 587 -25.72 -20.72 1.78
N SER A 588 -25.42 -20.37 0.53
CA SER A 588 -24.36 -21.00 -0.26
C SER A 588 -22.97 -20.63 0.28
N SER A 589 -22.02 -21.55 0.09
CA SER A 589 -20.59 -21.38 0.39
C SER A 589 -19.86 -20.36 -0.50
N GLY A 590 -20.60 -19.46 -1.14
CA GLY A 590 -20.13 -18.53 -2.16
C GLY A 590 -19.46 -19.21 -3.36
N TYR A 591 -18.64 -18.46 -4.09
CA TYR A 591 -17.86 -18.97 -5.21
C TYR A 591 -16.49 -18.29 -5.25
N LEU A 592 -15.48 -18.96 -5.82
CA LEU A 592 -14.22 -18.30 -6.10
C LEU A 592 -14.44 -17.31 -7.25
N ALA A 593 -14.06 -16.05 -7.08
CA ALA A 593 -14.11 -15.02 -8.11
C ALA A 593 -12.74 -14.37 -8.34
N LEU A 594 -12.70 -13.49 -9.33
CA LEU A 594 -11.58 -13.45 -10.24
C LEU A 594 -11.25 -12.01 -10.62
N LEU A 595 -10.09 -11.52 -10.16
CA LEU A 595 -9.81 -10.09 -10.10
C LEU A 595 -8.35 -9.75 -10.44
N SER A 596 -8.16 -8.50 -10.84
CA SER A 596 -6.86 -7.85 -11.00
C SER A 596 -6.79 -6.58 -10.15
N GLY A 597 -5.57 -6.14 -9.85
CA GLY A 597 -5.29 -4.85 -9.25
C GLY A 597 -4.22 -4.90 -8.17
N THR A 598 -3.79 -3.71 -7.74
CA THR A 598 -2.93 -3.59 -6.55
C THR A 598 -3.66 -4.00 -5.27
N SER A 599 -5.01 -3.94 -5.25
CA SER A 599 -5.86 -4.61 -4.27
C SER A 599 -5.62 -6.12 -4.14
N MET A 600 -5.20 -6.80 -5.22
CA MET A 600 -4.99 -8.24 -5.22
C MET A 600 -3.57 -8.57 -4.74
N ALA A 601 -2.60 -7.69 -5.02
CA ALA A 601 -1.22 -7.83 -4.58
C ALA A 601 -0.99 -7.50 -3.08
N ALA A 602 -1.75 -6.55 -2.51
CA ALA A 602 -1.67 -6.20 -1.09
C ALA A 602 -1.93 -7.38 -0.12
N PRO A 603 -3.03 -8.17 -0.23
CA PRO A 603 -3.30 -9.30 0.67
C PRO A 603 -2.26 -10.42 0.55
N HIS A 604 -1.64 -10.63 -0.62
CA HIS A 604 -0.52 -11.57 -0.75
C HIS A 604 0.63 -11.17 0.18
N VAL A 605 1.05 -9.89 0.14
CA VAL A 605 2.10 -9.38 1.00
C VAL A 605 1.68 -9.35 2.48
N ALA A 606 0.40 -9.12 2.78
CA ALA A 606 -0.14 -9.20 4.14
C ALA A 606 -0.07 -10.62 4.72
N GLY A 607 -0.43 -11.65 3.95
CA GLY A 607 -0.30 -13.04 4.37
C GLY A 607 1.16 -13.48 4.52
N ILE A 608 2.06 -13.07 3.61
CA ILE A 608 3.50 -13.32 3.77
C ILE A 608 4.06 -12.61 5.03
N ALA A 609 3.59 -11.40 5.36
CA ALA A 609 3.92 -10.73 6.62
C ALA A 609 3.44 -11.51 7.86
N ALA A 610 2.31 -12.22 7.78
CA ALA A 610 1.85 -13.07 8.85
C ALA A 610 2.78 -14.28 9.07
N LEU A 611 3.24 -14.93 7.99
CA LEU A 611 4.20 -16.04 8.09
C LEU A 611 5.56 -15.60 8.66
N ILE A 612 6.06 -14.42 8.27
CA ILE A 612 7.28 -13.84 8.88
C ILE A 612 7.08 -13.60 10.38
N LEU A 613 5.91 -13.09 10.79
CA LEU A 613 5.61 -12.85 12.21
C LEU A 613 5.36 -14.13 13.01
N GLN A 614 4.95 -15.23 12.37
CA GLN A 614 4.86 -16.54 13.01
C GLN A 614 6.25 -17.09 13.35
N GLN A 615 7.18 -17.06 12.38
CA GLN A 615 8.55 -17.57 12.58
C GLN A 615 9.41 -16.61 13.40
N ARG A 616 9.24 -15.29 13.23
CA ARG A 616 9.97 -14.25 13.96
C ARG A 616 9.00 -13.34 14.75
N PRO A 617 8.31 -13.83 15.81
CA PRO A 617 7.37 -13.02 16.61
C PRO A 617 7.98 -11.84 17.37
N GLY A 618 9.31 -11.67 17.28
CA GLY A 618 10.06 -10.53 17.82
C GLY A 618 10.20 -9.33 16.90
N TRP A 619 10.03 -9.50 15.58
CA TRP A 619 10.44 -8.50 14.60
C TRP A 619 9.56 -7.24 14.58
N SER A 620 10.21 -6.09 14.37
CA SER A 620 9.52 -4.83 14.13
C SER A 620 8.80 -4.84 12.77
N PRO A 621 7.77 -4.00 12.57
CA PRO A 621 7.17 -3.80 11.25
C PRO A 621 8.15 -3.33 10.17
N ALA A 622 9.23 -2.63 10.54
CA ALA A 622 10.29 -2.22 9.62
C ALA A 622 11.25 -3.37 9.29
N GLN A 623 11.51 -4.32 10.21
CA GLN A 623 12.26 -5.54 9.90
C GLN A 623 11.49 -6.46 8.96
N VAL A 624 10.19 -6.65 9.17
CA VAL A 624 9.30 -7.41 8.25
C VAL A 624 9.31 -6.79 6.86
N MET A 625 9.12 -5.47 6.76
CA MET A 625 9.29 -4.72 5.51
C MET A 625 10.70 -4.91 4.91
N SER A 626 11.73 -4.88 5.74
CA SER A 626 13.10 -5.00 5.28
C SER A 626 13.40 -6.35 4.65
N ALA A 627 13.02 -7.46 5.31
CA ALA A 627 13.28 -8.81 4.83
C ALA A 627 12.65 -9.06 3.45
N MET A 628 11.42 -8.60 3.25
CA MET A 628 10.74 -8.64 1.94
C MET A 628 11.50 -7.88 0.85
N MET A 629 12.02 -6.70 1.18
CA MET A 629 12.66 -5.82 0.20
C MET A 629 14.12 -6.19 -0.08
N THR A 630 14.89 -6.62 0.91
CA THR A 630 16.32 -6.95 0.73
C THR A 630 16.53 -8.23 -0.08
N THR A 631 15.55 -9.15 -0.05
CA THR A 631 15.59 -10.47 -0.70
C THR A 631 14.80 -10.53 -2.02
N ALA A 632 14.11 -9.44 -2.38
CA ALA A 632 13.22 -9.35 -3.53
C ALA A 632 13.90 -9.71 -4.87
N ALA A 633 13.22 -10.54 -5.67
CA ALA A 633 13.68 -10.96 -6.98
C ALA A 633 13.64 -9.80 -7.99
N VAL A 634 14.65 -9.68 -8.84
CA VAL A 634 14.75 -8.64 -9.88
C VAL A 634 14.68 -9.21 -11.31
N THR A 635 14.38 -10.51 -11.41
CA THR A 635 14.32 -11.25 -12.67
C THR A 635 13.00 -12.00 -12.82
N SER A 636 12.62 -12.27 -14.07
CA SER A 636 11.54 -13.19 -14.42
C SER A 636 11.92 -14.66 -14.16
N ASN A 637 10.94 -15.55 -14.25
CA ASN A 637 11.10 -17.01 -14.33
C ASN A 637 12.10 -17.45 -15.42
N ARG A 638 12.24 -16.66 -16.49
CA ARG A 638 13.23 -16.87 -17.57
C ARG A 638 14.62 -16.31 -17.23
N ARG A 639 14.86 -15.86 -15.99
CA ARG A 639 16.08 -15.20 -15.48
C ARG A 639 16.46 -13.88 -16.20
N LEU A 640 15.56 -13.32 -17.00
CA LEU A 640 15.70 -12.01 -17.64
C LEU A 640 15.27 -10.89 -16.69
N ALA A 641 15.54 -9.62 -17.02
CA ALA A 641 15.06 -8.50 -16.20
C ALA A 641 13.52 -8.41 -16.19
N ILE A 642 12.92 -8.16 -15.02
CA ILE A 642 11.46 -7.94 -14.89
C ILE A 642 11.03 -6.87 -15.89
N ARG A 643 10.01 -7.17 -16.69
CA ARG A 643 9.58 -6.31 -17.82
C ARG A 643 8.51 -5.31 -17.37
N ASN A 644 8.46 -4.15 -18.01
CA ASN A 644 7.46 -3.11 -17.78
C ASN A 644 6.41 -3.08 -18.91
N SER A 645 5.31 -2.36 -18.67
CA SER A 645 4.19 -2.21 -19.62
C SER A 645 4.51 -1.44 -20.90
N ASP A 646 5.66 -0.75 -20.98
CA ASP A 646 6.11 -0.03 -22.18
C ASP A 646 7.00 -0.92 -23.09
N GLY A 647 7.18 -2.21 -22.75
CA GLY A 647 8.11 -3.09 -23.47
C GLY A 647 9.59 -2.86 -23.13
N GLY A 648 9.89 -2.15 -22.06
CA GLY A 648 11.24 -1.98 -21.51
C GLY A 648 11.45 -2.78 -20.21
N ASP A 649 12.63 -2.61 -19.60
CA ASP A 649 12.92 -3.21 -18.30
C ASP A 649 12.30 -2.37 -17.18
N ALA A 650 11.75 -3.02 -16.16
CA ALA A 650 11.20 -2.37 -14.98
C ALA A 650 12.30 -1.69 -14.17
N ASN A 651 12.14 -0.40 -13.92
CA ASN A 651 13.04 0.35 -13.05
C ASN A 651 12.46 0.50 -11.62
N PRO A 652 13.26 0.88 -10.62
CA PRO A 652 12.83 1.00 -9.23
C PRO A 652 11.55 1.78 -8.96
N TRP A 653 11.20 2.82 -9.74
CA TRP A 653 9.92 3.51 -9.51
C TRP A 653 8.69 2.62 -9.76
N GLN A 654 8.85 1.54 -10.51
CA GLN A 654 7.78 0.64 -10.94
C GLN A 654 7.71 -0.61 -10.09
N MET A 655 8.87 -1.21 -9.79
CA MET A 655 8.97 -2.46 -9.02
C MET A 655 9.39 -2.29 -7.55
N GLY A 656 9.75 -1.07 -7.13
CA GLY A 656 10.35 -0.83 -5.81
C GLY A 656 11.69 -1.56 -5.66
N ALA A 657 11.75 -2.46 -4.69
CA ALA A 657 12.83 -3.42 -4.51
C ALA A 657 12.93 -4.43 -5.67
N GLY A 658 11.79 -4.95 -6.12
CA GLY A 658 11.66 -6.14 -6.96
C GLY A 658 10.36 -6.89 -6.61
N HIS A 659 10.21 -8.10 -7.14
CA HIS A 659 9.11 -9.00 -6.78
C HIS A 659 9.34 -9.69 -5.44
N VAL A 660 8.27 -9.89 -4.67
CA VAL A 660 8.31 -10.66 -3.43
C VAL A 660 8.89 -12.06 -3.68
N ASN A 661 9.81 -12.49 -2.81
CA ASN A 661 10.60 -13.72 -3.00
C ASN A 661 10.45 -14.65 -1.79
N PRO A 662 9.42 -15.50 -1.76
CA PRO A 662 9.12 -16.39 -0.64
C PRO A 662 10.31 -17.24 -0.16
N GLU A 663 11.16 -17.70 -1.08
CA GLU A 663 12.26 -18.63 -0.81
C GLU A 663 13.37 -18.07 0.09
N LYS A 664 13.54 -16.75 0.11
CA LYS A 664 14.63 -16.08 0.85
C LYS A 664 14.15 -15.17 1.98
N ILE A 665 12.85 -14.96 2.12
CA ILE A 665 12.27 -13.96 3.01
C ILE A 665 12.43 -14.30 4.51
N MET A 666 12.48 -15.58 4.86
CA MET A 666 12.50 -16.03 6.25
C MET A 666 13.88 -15.91 6.91
N ASP A 667 14.94 -16.13 6.13
CA ASP A 667 16.32 -15.86 6.53
C ASP A 667 17.00 -14.86 5.57
N PRO A 668 16.81 -13.55 5.80
CA PRO A 668 17.39 -12.51 4.96
C PRO A 668 18.85 -12.21 5.32
N GLY A 669 19.41 -12.81 6.37
CA GLY A 669 20.70 -12.47 6.97
C GLY A 669 20.71 -11.10 7.68
N LEU A 670 20.52 -10.01 6.94
CA LEU A 670 20.47 -8.64 7.48
C LEU A 670 19.10 -7.97 7.27
N THR A 671 18.67 -7.21 8.26
CA THR A 671 17.53 -6.28 8.16
C THR A 671 17.93 -4.84 8.47
N LEU A 672 17.13 -3.88 8.01
CA LEU A 672 17.26 -2.46 8.30
C LEU A 672 16.07 -2.00 9.13
N ASP A 673 16.24 -1.90 10.45
CA ASP A 673 15.17 -1.51 11.37
C ASP A 673 14.94 0.02 11.43
N ALA A 674 13.71 0.41 11.71
CA ALA A 674 13.28 1.78 11.93
C ALA A 674 12.03 1.84 12.85
N ASN A 675 12.21 2.37 14.06
CA ASN A 675 11.10 2.59 15.00
C ASN A 675 10.36 3.92 14.75
N ALA A 676 9.24 4.13 15.46
CA ALA A 676 8.39 5.31 15.32
C ALA A 676 9.13 6.65 15.52
N SER A 677 10.13 6.72 16.41
CA SER A 677 10.90 7.96 16.63
C SER A 677 11.73 8.36 15.41
N THR A 678 12.25 7.39 14.64
CA THR A 678 12.98 7.61 13.38
C THR A 678 12.06 8.29 12.34
N TYR A 679 10.80 7.88 12.27
CA TYR A 679 9.80 8.50 11.39
C TYR A 679 9.34 9.89 11.88
N VAL A 680 9.18 10.10 13.19
CA VAL A 680 8.92 11.43 13.78
C VAL A 680 10.08 12.40 13.48
N ASN A 681 11.32 11.93 13.57
CA ASN A 681 12.53 12.68 13.21
C ASN A 681 12.59 12.99 11.71
N PHE A 682 12.12 12.09 10.84
CA PHE A 682 11.96 12.35 9.41
C PHE A 682 10.93 13.46 9.13
N LEU A 683 9.78 13.44 9.80
CA LEU A 683 8.75 14.48 9.70
C LEU A 683 9.28 15.85 10.18
N ALA A 684 10.10 15.85 11.24
CA ALA A 684 10.81 17.04 11.70
C ALA A 684 11.84 17.56 10.68
N GLY A 685 12.48 16.67 9.93
CA GLY A 685 13.36 17.03 8.80
C GLY A 685 12.63 17.56 7.56
N GLN A 686 11.34 17.22 7.38
CA GLN A 686 10.51 17.78 6.32
C GLN A 686 9.90 19.14 6.72
N SER A 687 9.48 19.31 7.98
CA SER A 687 8.96 20.59 8.48
C SER A 687 9.02 20.70 10.01
N TYR A 688 10.16 21.17 10.53
CA TYR A 688 10.42 21.23 11.98
C TYR A 688 9.34 21.99 12.77
N SER A 689 8.92 23.17 12.30
CA SER A 689 7.92 23.97 13.02
C SER A 689 6.54 23.31 13.07
N ARG A 690 6.21 22.44 12.10
CA ARG A 690 5.00 21.62 12.13
C ARG A 690 5.16 20.42 13.05
N ALA A 691 6.27 19.68 12.96
CA ALA A 691 6.55 18.55 13.84
C ALA A 691 6.56 18.98 15.31
N LYS A 692 7.21 20.09 15.66
CA LYS A 692 7.22 20.66 17.03
C LYS A 692 5.83 21.10 17.53
N ARG A 693 4.86 21.35 16.63
CA ARG A 693 3.45 21.59 16.98
C ARG A 693 2.60 20.32 17.10
N GLN A 694 3.01 19.24 16.44
CA GLN A 694 2.28 17.96 16.39
C GLN A 694 2.75 16.97 17.47
N PHE A 695 4.05 17.00 17.81
CA PHE A 695 4.72 16.13 18.77
C PHE A 695 5.28 16.99 19.92
N GLN A 696 4.38 17.58 20.71
CA GLN A 696 4.80 18.42 21.84
C GLN A 696 5.34 17.57 22.99
N GLY A 697 6.41 18.05 23.64
CA GLY A 697 7.17 17.30 24.64
C GLY A 697 8.22 16.33 24.05
N THR A 698 8.17 16.03 22.75
CA THR A 698 9.13 15.12 22.11
C THR A 698 10.45 15.83 21.74
N VAL A 699 11.59 15.23 22.06
CA VAL A 699 12.91 15.69 21.60
C VAL A 699 13.11 15.32 20.12
N LEU A 700 12.91 16.29 19.23
CA LEU A 700 13.04 16.10 17.78
C LEU A 700 14.49 16.26 17.32
N ARG A 701 15.02 15.25 16.62
CA ARG A 701 16.35 15.20 16.00
C ARG A 701 16.19 15.09 14.46
N PRO A 702 16.08 16.21 13.71
CA PRO A 702 15.61 16.19 12.32
C PRO A 702 16.52 15.42 11.35
N ILE A 703 15.96 14.46 10.59
CA ILE A 703 16.70 13.70 9.57
C ILE A 703 16.19 13.97 8.14
N ARG A 704 17.11 13.97 7.17
CA ARG A 704 16.78 14.05 5.73
C ARG A 704 16.03 12.80 5.28
N ALA A 705 15.16 12.96 4.29
CA ALA A 705 14.32 11.88 3.77
C ALA A 705 15.14 10.65 3.30
N TYR A 706 16.20 10.89 2.54
CA TYR A 706 17.13 9.85 2.10
C TYR A 706 17.90 9.13 3.23
N ASN A 707 17.94 9.70 4.45
CA ASN A 707 18.55 9.10 5.64
C ASN A 707 17.56 8.29 6.50
N LEU A 708 16.32 8.08 6.06
CA LEU A 708 15.48 7.03 6.66
C LEU A 708 16.11 5.66 6.45
N ASN A 709 16.24 4.87 7.52
CA ASN A 709 16.84 3.54 7.45
C ASN A 709 15.89 2.54 6.79
N ARG A 710 15.98 2.41 5.45
CA ARG A 710 15.14 1.54 4.62
C ARG A 710 15.97 0.91 3.49
N PRO A 711 15.58 -0.25 2.93
CA PRO A 711 16.27 -0.91 1.81
C PRO A 711 16.25 -0.18 0.45
N ILE A 712 15.90 1.10 0.41
CA ILE A 712 16.03 1.96 -0.76
C ILE A 712 16.76 3.24 -0.35
N ILE A 713 17.81 3.59 -1.09
CA ILE A 713 18.46 4.91 -1.09
C ILE A 713 17.99 5.64 -2.33
N SER A 714 16.92 6.43 -2.19
CA SER A 714 16.50 7.39 -3.22
C SER A 714 17.00 8.79 -2.85
N VAL A 715 17.68 9.46 -3.79
CA VAL A 715 18.17 10.83 -3.56
C VAL A 715 17.95 11.70 -4.79
N SER A 716 17.06 12.67 -4.64
CA SER A 716 16.80 13.68 -5.65
C SER A 716 17.83 14.83 -5.63
N GLN A 717 17.92 15.55 -6.74
CA GLN A 717 18.64 16.84 -6.84
C GLN A 717 20.10 16.89 -6.30
N ILE A 718 20.90 15.83 -6.47
CA ILE A 718 22.30 15.79 -6.03
C ILE A 718 23.13 16.81 -6.83
N ARG A 719 23.64 17.88 -6.19
CA ARG A 719 24.39 18.94 -6.89
C ARG A 719 25.88 18.62 -7.15
N ARG A 720 26.59 18.10 -6.14
CA ARG A 720 28.05 17.78 -6.22
C ARG A 720 28.37 16.44 -5.59
N ARG A 721 28.05 16.29 -4.29
CA ARG A 721 28.16 15.05 -3.53
C ARG A 721 27.03 14.98 -2.50
N VAL A 722 26.69 13.78 -2.06
CA VAL A 722 25.81 13.52 -0.91
C VAL A 722 26.27 12.25 -0.21
N THR A 723 26.18 12.24 1.11
CA THR A 723 26.52 11.09 1.96
C THR A 723 25.25 10.62 2.66
N VAL A 724 24.98 9.32 2.57
CA VAL A 724 23.80 8.65 3.12
C VAL A 724 24.28 7.56 4.08
N LYS A 725 23.62 7.42 5.24
CA LYS A 725 23.89 6.36 6.22
C LYS A 725 22.79 5.30 6.16
N ARG A 726 23.15 4.04 6.40
CA ARG A 726 22.23 2.92 6.65
C ARG A 726 22.78 2.07 7.79
N THR A 727 21.91 1.63 8.68
CA THR A 727 22.25 0.69 9.76
C THR A 727 21.65 -0.66 9.38
N VAL A 728 22.50 -1.67 9.27
CA VAL A 728 22.10 -3.07 9.07
C VAL A 728 22.26 -3.82 10.39
N THR A 729 21.31 -4.69 10.69
CA THR A 729 21.28 -5.53 11.91
C THR A 729 21.29 -6.99 11.48
N ASN A 730 22.19 -7.80 12.04
CA ASN A 730 22.20 -9.24 11.79
C ASN A 730 20.99 -9.92 12.46
N VAL A 731 20.26 -10.71 11.69
CA VAL A 731 19.09 -11.48 12.13
C VAL A 731 19.21 -12.98 11.81
N ALA A 732 20.36 -13.43 11.33
CA ALA A 732 20.75 -14.83 11.46
C ALA A 732 21.15 -15.11 12.91
N ASP A 733 21.05 -16.37 13.33
CA ASP A 733 21.45 -16.81 14.67
C ASP A 733 22.96 -17.16 14.76
N TYR A 734 23.74 -16.80 13.73
CA TYR A 734 25.19 -16.98 13.63
C TYR A 734 25.91 -15.71 13.13
N ALA A 735 27.20 -15.59 13.45
CA ALA A 735 28.04 -14.48 12.99
C ALA A 735 28.39 -14.63 11.51
N SER A 736 28.25 -13.54 10.73
CA SER A 736 28.58 -13.50 9.30
C SER A 736 29.55 -12.36 8.98
N THR A 737 30.36 -12.55 7.94
CA THR A 737 31.22 -11.49 7.38
C THR A 737 30.69 -11.08 6.01
N TYR A 738 30.13 -9.87 5.91
CA TYR A 738 29.51 -9.37 4.69
C TYR A 738 30.47 -8.52 3.86
N PHE A 739 30.53 -8.81 2.56
CA PHE A 739 31.22 -8.04 1.54
C PHE A 739 30.21 -7.21 0.74
N VAL A 740 30.55 -5.96 0.41
CA VAL A 740 29.63 -4.99 -0.20
C VAL A 740 30.03 -4.66 -1.64
N THR A 741 29.19 -5.07 -2.59
CA THR A 741 29.33 -4.74 -4.02
C THR A 741 28.34 -3.66 -4.45
N VAL A 742 28.68 -2.92 -5.52
CA VAL A 742 27.89 -1.78 -6.00
C VAL A 742 27.66 -1.84 -7.50
N LYS A 743 26.40 -2.03 -7.92
CA LYS A 743 25.96 -1.72 -9.28
C LYS A 743 25.79 -0.20 -9.39
N VAL A 744 26.87 0.49 -9.78
CA VAL A 744 26.97 1.96 -9.76
C VAL A 744 25.92 2.61 -10.70
N PRO A 745 25.06 3.54 -10.20
CA PRO A 745 24.12 4.26 -11.05
C PRO A 745 24.83 5.13 -12.09
N ARG A 746 24.30 5.17 -13.33
CA ARG A 746 24.87 5.99 -14.41
C ARG A 746 25.02 7.46 -13.97
N ARG A 747 26.10 8.11 -14.43
CA ARG A 747 26.42 9.55 -14.21
C ARG A 747 26.85 9.96 -12.80
N VAL A 748 26.93 9.04 -11.84
CA VAL A 748 27.60 9.26 -10.54
C VAL A 748 28.81 8.33 -10.38
N SER A 749 29.65 8.58 -9.38
CA SER A 749 30.44 7.54 -8.71
C SER A 749 29.84 7.30 -7.32
N VAL A 750 30.05 6.08 -6.79
CA VAL A 750 29.67 5.69 -5.45
C VAL A 750 30.91 5.16 -4.73
N SER A 751 31.07 5.51 -3.46
CA SER A 751 32.01 4.84 -2.55
C SER A 751 31.28 4.46 -1.27
N VAL A 752 31.66 3.33 -0.68
CA VAL A 752 31.02 2.75 0.50
C VAL A 752 32.09 2.60 1.60
N SER A 753 31.69 2.67 2.86
CA SER A 753 32.57 2.40 4.00
C SER A 753 31.73 2.01 5.23
N PRO A 754 32.04 0.89 5.93
CA PRO A 754 32.93 -0.18 5.48
C PRO A 754 32.39 -0.86 4.20
N ASP A 755 33.29 -1.45 3.41
CA ASP A 755 33.00 -2.27 2.23
C ASP A 755 33.14 -3.79 2.49
N ALA A 756 33.74 -4.17 3.62
CA ALA A 756 33.57 -5.49 4.24
C ALA A 756 33.52 -5.36 5.78
N PHE A 757 32.71 -6.18 6.47
CA PHE A 757 32.61 -6.19 7.93
C PHE A 757 32.07 -7.52 8.48
N SER A 758 32.53 -7.93 9.66
CA SER A 758 31.95 -9.01 10.46
C SER A 758 30.89 -8.48 11.41
N ILE A 759 29.83 -9.26 11.68
CA ILE A 759 28.69 -8.84 12.51
C ILE A 759 28.08 -10.03 13.28
N GLU A 760 28.04 -9.90 14.60
CA GLU A 760 27.47 -10.89 15.53
C GLU A 760 25.93 -10.94 15.47
N PRO A 761 25.28 -12.05 15.89
CA PRO A 761 23.82 -12.17 15.95
C PRO A 761 23.15 -11.03 16.74
N GLY A 762 22.21 -10.32 16.11
CA GLY A 762 21.49 -9.20 16.73
C GLY A 762 22.27 -7.88 16.85
N GLU A 763 23.57 -7.85 16.52
CA GLU A 763 24.36 -6.62 16.47
C GLU A 763 24.10 -5.79 15.22
N SER A 764 24.58 -4.54 15.22
CA SER A 764 24.29 -3.56 14.16
C SER A 764 25.51 -2.78 13.67
N VAL A 765 25.68 -2.68 12.35
CA VAL A 765 26.76 -1.93 11.70
C VAL A 765 26.19 -0.77 10.88
N GLU A 766 26.82 0.40 10.97
CA GLU A 766 26.49 1.56 10.13
C GLU A 766 27.36 1.62 8.89
N ILE A 767 26.73 1.64 7.72
CA ILE A 767 27.34 1.73 6.40
C ILE A 767 27.09 3.12 5.82
N THR A 768 28.18 3.78 5.44
CA THR A 768 28.18 5.10 4.81
C THR A 768 28.32 4.97 3.30
N VAL A 769 27.28 5.38 2.56
CA VAL A 769 27.25 5.40 1.08
C VAL A 769 27.35 6.84 0.58
N ARG A 770 28.43 7.16 -0.13
CA ARG A 770 28.70 8.50 -0.68
C ARG A 770 28.57 8.50 -2.20
N PHE A 771 27.67 9.34 -2.73
CA PHE A 771 27.52 9.58 -4.17
C PHE A 771 28.23 10.87 -4.56
N THR A 772 28.93 10.87 -5.70
CA THR A 772 29.52 12.08 -6.29
C THR A 772 29.09 12.21 -7.75
N VAL A 773 28.69 13.41 -8.18
CA VAL A 773 28.20 13.68 -9.53
C VAL A 773 29.36 13.66 -10.52
N ARG A 774 29.22 12.89 -11.62
CA ARG A 774 30.14 12.88 -12.77
C ARG A 774 29.55 13.62 -13.98
N SER A 775 28.23 13.52 -14.19
CA SER A 775 27.49 14.40 -15.11
C SER A 775 26.04 14.58 -14.65
N THR A 776 25.37 15.61 -15.13
CA THR A 776 24.00 15.95 -14.71
C THR A 776 22.93 15.30 -15.60
N SER A 777 21.71 15.18 -15.07
CA SER A 777 20.55 14.54 -15.69
C SER A 777 19.26 15.15 -15.14
N ARG A 778 18.22 15.24 -15.97
CA ARG A 778 16.85 15.51 -15.48
C ARG A 778 16.19 14.24 -14.92
N TYR A 779 16.61 13.07 -15.40
CA TYR A 779 16.10 11.75 -15.02
C TYR A 779 16.95 11.11 -13.91
N PHE A 780 16.32 10.25 -13.12
CA PHE A 780 17.01 9.36 -12.18
C PHE A 780 17.85 8.31 -12.92
N SER A 781 18.94 7.88 -12.30
CA SER A 781 19.69 6.68 -12.65
C SER A 781 19.63 5.66 -11.50
N TYR A 782 19.76 4.38 -11.85
CA TYR A 782 19.46 3.27 -10.95
C TYR A 782 20.64 2.33 -10.77
N GLY A 783 20.68 1.68 -9.61
CA GLY A 783 21.71 0.74 -9.22
C GLY A 783 21.31 -0.06 -7.98
N SER A 784 22.26 -0.75 -7.37
CA SER A 784 22.08 -1.42 -6.08
C SER A 784 23.38 -1.48 -5.29
N LEU A 785 23.25 -1.39 -3.97
CA LEU A 785 24.18 -1.98 -3.03
C LEU A 785 23.78 -3.46 -2.87
N THR A 786 24.74 -4.38 -2.85
CA THR A 786 24.48 -5.80 -2.57
C THR A 786 25.50 -6.27 -1.53
N LEU A 787 25.03 -6.69 -0.36
CA LEU A 787 25.84 -7.30 0.67
C LEU A 787 25.65 -8.82 0.62
N PHE A 788 26.72 -9.59 0.74
CA PHE A 788 26.69 -11.06 0.78
C PHE A 788 27.81 -11.59 1.67
N ASP A 789 27.58 -12.75 2.30
CA ASP A 789 28.51 -13.40 3.24
C ASP A 789 29.08 -14.74 2.75
N GLY A 790 28.59 -15.23 1.61
CA GLY A 790 29.00 -16.51 1.03
C GLY A 790 28.23 -17.73 1.55
N SER A 791 27.44 -17.62 2.63
CA SER A 791 26.57 -18.73 3.09
C SER A 791 25.34 -18.91 2.21
N GLY A 792 24.89 -17.82 1.57
CA GLY A 792 23.71 -17.78 0.70
C GLY A 792 22.88 -16.50 0.83
N HIS A 793 23.15 -15.69 1.87
CA HIS A 793 22.52 -14.40 2.06
C HIS A 793 22.93 -13.41 0.97
N VAL A 794 21.94 -12.72 0.41
CA VAL A 794 22.12 -11.66 -0.58
C VAL A 794 21.18 -10.51 -0.22
N VAL A 795 21.71 -9.50 0.45
CA VAL A 795 20.98 -8.36 1.00
C VAL A 795 21.10 -7.20 0.02
N ARG A 796 20.04 -6.92 -0.73
CA ARG A 796 20.06 -5.89 -1.77
C ARG A 796 19.36 -4.59 -1.33
N ILE A 797 20.08 -3.48 -1.39
CA ILE A 797 19.56 -2.13 -1.17
C ILE A 797 19.51 -1.39 -2.52
N VAL A 798 18.34 -0.90 -2.91
CA VAL A 798 18.18 -0.21 -4.21
C VAL A 798 18.77 1.20 -4.16
N LEU A 799 19.46 1.60 -5.24
CA LEU A 799 19.96 2.96 -5.43
C LEU A 799 19.16 3.65 -6.54
N ALA A 800 18.58 4.81 -6.26
CA ALA A 800 17.85 5.62 -7.24
C ALA A 800 18.22 7.11 -7.08
N VAL A 801 19.10 7.63 -7.93
CA VAL A 801 19.72 8.95 -7.74
C VAL A 801 19.54 9.89 -8.93
N GLN A 802 19.35 11.19 -8.65
CA GLN A 802 19.17 12.23 -9.67
C GLN A 802 20.30 13.28 -9.58
N PRO A 803 21.39 13.14 -10.35
CA PRO A 803 22.47 14.14 -10.40
C PRO A 803 22.02 15.39 -11.15
N TRP A 804 22.04 16.57 -10.53
CA TRP A 804 21.28 17.74 -10.96
C TRP A 804 22.15 18.95 -11.32
N LYS A 805 21.80 19.64 -12.41
CA LYS A 805 22.44 20.89 -12.83
C LYS A 805 21.75 22.07 -12.13
N THR A 806 22.51 22.88 -11.39
CA THR A 806 22.05 24.25 -11.06
C THR A 806 21.82 25.01 -12.37
N ARG A 807 20.67 25.69 -12.46
CA ARG A 807 20.57 26.85 -13.35
C ARG A 807 21.42 27.97 -12.77
#